data_AF-A0A8J3EUF9-F1
#
_entry.id   AF-A0A8J3EUF9-F1
#
_cell.length_a   1.000
_cell.length_b   1.000
_cell.length_c   1.000
_cell.angle_alpha   90.00
_cell.angle_beta   90.00
_cell.angle_gamma   90.00
#
_symmetry.space_group_name_H-M   'P 1'
#
loop_
_entity.id
_entity.type
_entity.pdbx_description
1 polymer ?
#
loop_
_entity_poly.entity_id
_entity_poly.type
_entity_poly.pdbx_seq_one_letter_code
_entity_poly.pdbx_strand_id
1 'polypeptide(L)'
;MESVLDLAWLVVLLPFASAVLTAFFGRLMPLRGSEFGIAAVGIALVISLLIAWETFSTGVGEPLERAFAWSPLGGGFVLELGMLVDGLTSMMFVLVTTVSLLVHVYSREYMAHEPRFTYFFAMLSLFTFSMLVLVIANNTLQALLGWELVGLCSFLLIGFYWEEKSNQDAANKAFLVTKFGDVGLIVGVIVLSVPMFTLAEGGQVFNIRLLNEAAVNGELGSGTVVLGMLMIFLACISKSGQMPLHVWLPDAMAGPTPVSALIHAATMVTAGVFLLARLYPVLAQSAVVMTVIAVVGIVTLFFGGLVALVQDDIKKVLAYSTVSQLGYMVAALGVGGYTAGIFHLFTHGFFKALLFLGSGSLIHAVHSNNMSDMGGMRKYMPHTFWTFIVGSLALAGFPMTAGFFSKDEILVSGQIWAGNGFVTGDLVFWVGLAAAFVTTFYMARACLLIFAGEFRGGHDTHGDPDVRHQAAGSAGVDPVLAGHGVTVDAAHAQDDDRAADDAVTVVAGGHAPAAQGAGSHDAGHATSGDAASGTATSGTDRDASDAGSHAVGAGVAAHGAGSHAMGGGHGTDDHGAHGAHAEPHESGLQMVLPLIILAVLSLTVGLIGSPLWTAENNFETWTATPVLEEATYPFVEGGYHDDEVDHAEAGAVGTPGGSTGALRGAGVLAAGPDVLAAAEGAHPEVLHGPPSWHLDVLGLALLAFLSAVALAWKFYGQGQPAEDPTFKMGALTKVLVAKYGLDTFGYRYVVVPVRDQLAVWASRSSNEGLDRIVAGVGAATRAAATSTYEVLDQRVIDGGVNGAALSAAWWSDRLKRLQSGDVQRYAGAIVAGTIVLVLAFAVAR
;
A
#
# COMPACT_ATOMS: atom_id res chain seq x y z
N MET A 1 27.61 1.37 24.46
CA MET A 1 27.64 1.38 22.99
C MET A 1 29.06 1.07 22.60
N GLU A 2 29.25 -0.11 22.02
CA GLU A 2 30.55 -0.51 21.47
C GLU A 2 30.67 -0.08 20.00
N SER A 3 29.53 0.16 19.33
CA SER A 3 29.41 0.63 17.95
C SER A 3 28.20 1.56 17.79
N VAL A 4 28.15 2.39 16.73
CA VAL A 4 26.95 3.19 16.39
C VAL A 4 25.83 2.30 15.86
N LEU A 5 26.17 1.13 15.31
CA LEU A 5 25.21 0.14 14.81
C LEU A 5 24.24 -0.34 15.90
N ASP A 6 24.63 -0.32 17.18
CA ASP A 6 23.76 -0.63 18.32
C ASP A 6 22.53 0.30 18.40
N LEU A 7 22.61 1.51 17.80
CA LEU A 7 21.52 2.49 17.77
C LEU A 7 20.48 2.23 16.69
N ALA A 8 20.63 1.22 15.84
CA ALA A 8 19.73 0.97 14.72
C ALA A 8 18.26 0.79 15.14
N TRP A 9 17.99 0.22 16.32
CA TRP A 9 16.64 0.13 16.89
C TRP A 9 15.97 1.50 17.09
N LEU A 10 16.74 2.54 17.43
CA LEU A 10 16.20 3.89 17.62
C LEU A 10 15.72 4.50 16.30
N VAL A 11 16.38 4.19 15.17
CA VAL A 11 15.94 4.63 13.84
C VAL A 11 14.49 4.20 13.59
N VAL A 12 14.13 2.99 14.04
CA VAL A 12 12.79 2.42 13.90
C VAL A 12 11.82 2.96 14.95
N LEU A 13 12.22 3.01 16.22
CA LEU A 13 11.34 3.39 17.33
C LEU A 13 10.97 4.88 17.33
N LEU A 14 11.83 5.76 16.79
CA LEU A 14 11.59 7.20 16.77
C LEU A 14 10.32 7.58 15.95
N PRO A 15 10.15 7.13 14.69
CA PRO A 15 8.90 7.36 13.96
C PRO A 15 7.67 6.74 14.63
N PHE A 16 7.80 5.59 15.29
CA PHE A 16 6.68 5.01 16.05
C PHE A 16 6.26 5.89 17.23
N ALA A 17 7.24 6.35 18.02
CA ALA A 17 6.99 7.28 19.11
C ALA A 17 6.35 8.58 18.60
N SER A 18 6.80 9.11 17.46
CA SER A 18 6.18 10.26 16.80
C SER A 18 4.72 9.99 16.42
N ALA A 19 4.40 8.83 15.84
CA ALA A 19 3.04 8.49 15.45
C ALA A 19 2.10 8.46 16.68
N VAL A 20 2.53 7.83 17.78
CA VAL A 20 1.79 7.78 19.04
C VAL A 20 1.64 9.18 19.65
N LEU A 21 2.73 9.93 19.76
CA LEU A 21 2.69 11.28 20.34
C LEU A 21 1.80 12.23 19.51
N THR A 22 1.86 12.15 18.19
CA THR A 22 1.00 12.93 17.29
C THR A 22 -0.47 12.55 17.45
N ALA A 23 -0.77 11.25 17.54
CA ALA A 23 -2.14 10.76 17.70
C ALA A 23 -2.80 11.24 19.01
N PHE A 24 -2.08 11.18 20.13
CA PHE A 24 -2.64 11.54 21.45
C PHE A 24 -2.47 13.02 21.81
N PHE A 25 -1.33 13.63 21.48
CA PHE A 25 -0.96 14.97 21.94
C PHE A 25 -0.82 15.99 20.80
N GLY A 26 -0.88 15.57 19.52
CA GLY A 26 -0.63 16.47 18.39
C GLY A 26 -1.55 17.69 18.35
N ARG A 27 -2.83 17.55 18.69
CA ARG A 27 -3.79 18.68 18.73
C ARG A 27 -3.50 19.71 19.83
N LEU A 28 -2.74 19.33 20.86
CA LEU A 28 -2.36 20.23 21.96
C LEU A 28 -1.12 21.06 21.63
N MET A 29 -0.40 20.70 20.58
CA MET A 29 0.87 21.29 20.23
C MET A 29 0.72 22.47 19.25
N PRO A 30 1.65 23.45 19.28
CA PRO A 30 1.58 24.65 18.43
C PRO A 30 1.51 24.35 16.93
N LEU A 31 2.21 23.32 16.44
CA LEU A 31 2.23 22.94 15.03
C LEU A 31 1.38 21.69 14.75
N ARG A 32 0.35 21.46 15.58
CA ARG A 32 -0.67 20.42 15.43
C ARG A 32 -0.11 18.99 15.32
N GLY A 33 1.10 18.75 15.81
CA GLY A 33 1.79 17.46 15.87
C GLY A 33 2.84 17.23 14.78
N SER A 34 2.94 18.12 13.78
CA SER A 34 3.96 18.01 12.72
C SER A 34 5.40 18.12 13.24
N GLU A 35 5.61 18.80 14.38
CA GLU A 35 6.91 18.95 15.02
C GLU A 35 7.48 17.61 15.53
N PHE A 36 6.63 16.70 16.02
CA PHE A 36 7.07 15.38 16.47
C PHE A 36 7.60 14.55 15.31
N GLY A 37 6.89 14.56 14.18
CA GLY A 37 7.29 13.85 12.97
C GLY A 37 8.63 14.35 12.42
N ILE A 38 8.75 15.66 12.23
CA ILE A 38 9.98 16.26 11.68
C ILE A 38 11.18 16.02 12.62
N ALA A 39 11.01 16.21 13.93
CA ALA A 39 12.10 16.00 14.88
C ALA A 39 12.51 14.52 14.97
N ALA A 40 11.54 13.60 15.09
CA ALA A 40 11.83 12.18 15.22
C ALA A 40 12.50 11.60 13.97
N VAL A 41 11.97 11.90 12.78
CA VAL A 41 12.55 11.45 11.52
C VAL A 41 13.88 12.14 11.24
N GLY A 42 14.04 13.41 11.64
CA GLY A 42 15.32 14.13 11.54
C GLY A 42 16.43 13.50 12.39
N ILE A 43 16.13 13.13 13.64
CA ILE A 43 17.07 12.40 14.50
C ILE A 43 17.36 11.01 13.91
N ALA A 44 16.33 10.30 13.42
CA ALA A 44 16.49 9.00 12.77
C ALA A 44 17.39 9.08 11.52
N LEU A 45 17.30 10.15 10.73
CA LEU A 45 18.20 10.41 9.59
C LEU A 45 19.65 10.60 10.04
N VAL A 46 19.89 11.38 11.09
CA VAL A 46 21.26 11.57 11.62
C VAL A 46 21.85 10.23 12.06
N ILE A 47 21.09 9.42 12.80
CA ILE A 47 21.54 8.08 13.22
C ILE A 47 21.78 7.19 11.99
N SER A 48 20.89 7.24 11.00
CA SER A 48 21.02 6.47 9.74
C SER A 48 22.28 6.82 8.96
N LEU A 49 22.64 8.11 8.90
CA LEU A 49 23.87 8.58 8.25
C LEU A 49 25.12 8.12 9.01
N LEU A 50 25.08 8.09 10.34
CA LEU A 50 26.21 7.58 11.15
C LEU A 50 26.37 6.06 10.99
N ILE A 51 25.26 5.31 10.97
CA ILE A 51 25.25 3.87 10.68
C ILE A 51 25.83 3.62 9.29
N ALA A 52 25.33 4.34 8.28
CA ALA A 52 25.84 4.23 6.91
C ALA A 52 27.34 4.56 6.83
N TRP A 53 27.80 5.61 7.52
CA TRP A 53 29.22 5.93 7.57
C TRP A 53 30.06 4.78 8.15
N GLU A 54 29.64 4.19 9.27
CA GLU A 54 30.35 3.06 9.87
C GLU A 54 30.34 1.83 8.94
N THR A 55 29.17 1.37 8.51
CA THR A 55 29.00 0.21 7.62
C THR A 55 29.76 0.36 6.30
N PHE A 56 29.69 1.53 5.68
CA PHE A 56 30.37 1.75 4.41
C PHE A 56 31.88 1.86 4.63
N SER A 57 32.35 2.51 5.70
CA SER A 57 33.79 2.62 5.97
C SER A 57 34.49 1.28 6.21
N THR A 58 33.75 0.27 6.68
CA THR A 58 34.27 -1.10 6.87
C THR A 58 34.32 -1.91 5.57
N GLY A 59 33.64 -1.48 4.51
CA GLY A 59 33.50 -2.24 3.26
C GLY A 59 32.72 -3.53 3.48
N VAL A 60 33.31 -4.66 3.08
CA VAL A 60 32.74 -6.00 3.26
C VAL A 60 32.93 -6.46 4.71
N GLY A 61 32.02 -6.01 5.59
CA GLY A 61 31.99 -6.37 7.00
C GLY A 61 30.94 -7.43 7.32
N GLU A 62 31.17 -8.18 8.39
CA GLU A 62 30.12 -9.01 8.99
C GLU A 62 28.95 -8.13 9.46
N PRO A 63 27.69 -8.47 9.12
CA PRO A 63 26.55 -7.66 9.49
C PRO A 63 26.32 -7.70 11.01
N LEU A 64 25.86 -6.59 11.58
CA LEU A 64 25.44 -6.59 12.98
C LEU A 64 24.08 -7.30 13.08
N GLU A 65 24.07 -8.43 13.80
CA GLU A 65 22.86 -9.13 14.16
C GLU A 65 22.63 -9.09 15.68
N ARG A 66 21.46 -8.61 16.10
CA ARG A 66 21.02 -8.65 17.50
C ARG A 66 19.54 -8.96 17.57
N ALA A 67 19.14 -9.93 18.39
CA ALA A 67 17.74 -10.28 18.54
C ALA A 67 17.33 -10.44 20.00
N PHE A 68 16.10 -10.03 20.29
CA PHE A 68 15.37 -10.52 21.45
C PHE A 68 14.67 -11.82 21.06
N ALA A 69 15.16 -12.93 21.59
CA ALA A 69 14.62 -14.26 21.35
C ALA A 69 13.61 -14.64 22.43
N TRP A 70 12.44 -15.12 21.99
CA TRP A 70 11.36 -15.61 22.85
C TRP A 70 10.88 -16.98 22.35
N SER A 71 10.86 -17.98 23.25
CA SER A 71 10.38 -19.34 22.92
C SER A 71 9.13 -19.68 23.75
N PRO A 72 7.93 -19.29 23.29
CA PRO A 72 6.69 -19.54 24.03
C PRO A 72 6.26 -21.00 24.07
N LEU A 73 6.59 -21.76 23.02
CA LEU A 73 6.10 -23.13 22.82
C LEU A 73 7.06 -24.21 23.36
N GLY A 74 8.29 -23.84 23.72
CA GLY A 74 9.36 -24.80 24.00
C GLY A 74 9.75 -25.64 22.77
N GLY A 75 10.68 -26.59 22.93
CA GLY A 75 10.98 -27.58 21.89
C GLY A 75 11.74 -27.09 20.65
N GLY A 76 12.52 -26.00 20.77
CA GLY A 76 13.37 -25.52 19.67
C GLY A 76 12.66 -24.60 18.67
N PHE A 77 11.49 -24.07 19.00
CA PHE A 77 10.85 -23.00 18.24
C PHE A 77 11.15 -21.64 18.89
N VAL A 78 11.95 -20.79 18.23
CA VAL A 78 12.32 -19.46 18.71
C VAL A 78 11.72 -18.40 17.80
N LEU A 79 10.97 -17.48 18.40
CA LEU A 79 10.52 -16.24 17.76
C LEU A 79 11.51 -15.13 18.11
N GLU A 80 12.00 -14.45 17.08
CA GLU A 80 12.96 -13.37 17.23
C GLU A 80 12.31 -12.04 16.84
N LEU A 81 12.52 -11.03 17.67
CA LEU A 81 12.43 -9.65 17.26
C LEU A 81 13.85 -9.10 17.25
N GLY A 82 14.43 -9.01 16.05
CA GLY A 82 15.82 -8.68 15.86
C GLY A 82 16.09 -7.57 14.87
N MET A 83 17.36 -7.17 14.83
CA MET A 83 17.91 -6.27 13.84
C MET A 83 19.02 -6.99 13.09
N LEU A 84 18.95 -6.92 11.77
CA LEU A 84 20.03 -7.26 10.85
C LEU A 84 20.46 -5.94 10.20
N VAL A 85 21.66 -5.48 10.52
CA VAL A 85 22.21 -4.22 10.00
C VAL A 85 23.42 -4.54 9.14
N ASP A 86 23.22 -4.44 7.84
CA ASP A 86 24.21 -4.63 6.79
C ASP A 86 24.20 -3.42 5.83
N GLY A 87 24.98 -3.52 4.76
CA GLY A 87 25.03 -2.54 3.68
C GLY A 87 23.67 -2.16 3.11
N LEU A 88 22.87 -3.17 2.74
CA LEU A 88 21.53 -3.00 2.18
C LEU A 88 20.59 -2.29 3.17
N THR A 89 20.62 -2.66 4.45
CA THR A 89 19.84 -2.02 5.53
C THR A 89 20.24 -0.55 5.69
N SER A 90 21.54 -0.29 5.75
CA SER A 90 22.10 1.05 5.95
C SER A 90 21.70 2.00 4.81
N MET A 91 21.76 1.51 3.57
CA MET A 91 21.30 2.24 2.39
C MET A 91 19.80 2.56 2.48
N MET A 92 18.98 1.57 2.83
CA MET A 92 17.53 1.75 2.96
C MET A 92 17.16 2.68 4.12
N PHE A 93 17.89 2.66 5.22
CA PHE A 93 17.72 3.62 6.33
C PHE A 93 17.93 5.06 5.85
N VAL A 94 19.02 5.33 5.14
CA VAL A 94 19.28 6.66 4.56
C VAL A 94 18.18 7.06 3.60
N LEU A 95 17.77 6.16 2.69
CA LEU A 95 16.72 6.45 1.71
C LEU A 95 15.38 6.78 2.38
N VAL A 96 14.91 5.89 3.26
CA VAL A 96 13.60 6.00 3.91
C VAL A 96 13.53 7.22 4.81
N THR A 97 14.55 7.45 5.64
CA THR A 97 14.56 8.60 6.57
C THR A 97 14.73 9.93 5.84
N THR A 98 15.55 10.00 4.78
CA THR A 98 15.73 11.23 3.99
C THR A 98 14.43 11.59 3.27
N VAL A 99 13.86 10.67 2.49
CA VAL A 99 12.62 10.93 1.76
C VAL A 99 11.48 11.23 2.72
N SER A 100 11.35 10.47 3.81
CA SER A 100 10.32 10.71 4.81
C SER A 100 10.46 12.10 5.45
N LEU A 101 11.66 12.53 5.84
CA LEU A 101 11.88 13.86 6.41
C LEU A 101 11.42 14.96 5.45
N LEU A 102 11.82 14.86 4.18
CA LEU A 102 11.46 15.84 3.16
C LEU A 102 9.96 15.87 2.88
N VAL A 103 9.30 14.70 2.89
CA VAL A 103 7.83 14.61 2.78
C VAL A 103 7.15 15.21 4.01
N HIS A 104 7.67 15.01 5.23
CA HIS A 104 7.12 15.61 6.45
C HIS A 104 7.22 17.15 6.40
N VAL A 105 8.37 17.70 5.97
CA VAL A 105 8.56 19.15 5.83
C VAL A 105 7.63 19.71 4.75
N TYR A 106 7.57 19.07 3.58
CA TYR A 106 6.70 19.47 2.47
C TYR A 106 5.21 19.47 2.86
N SER A 107 4.79 18.45 3.61
CA SER A 107 3.38 18.26 3.96
C SER A 107 2.82 19.31 4.89
N ARG A 108 3.65 20.07 5.61
CA ARG A 108 3.16 21.13 6.50
C ARG A 108 2.39 22.21 5.76
N GLU A 109 2.93 22.64 4.62
CA GLU A 109 2.32 23.69 3.80
C GLU A 109 1.22 23.08 2.92
N TYR A 110 1.51 21.96 2.25
CA TYR A 110 0.54 21.30 1.37
C TYR A 110 -0.77 20.91 2.09
N MET A 111 -0.70 20.48 3.35
CA MET A 111 -1.86 20.05 4.14
C MET A 111 -2.40 21.15 5.06
N ALA A 112 -1.87 22.37 5.06
CA ALA A 112 -2.15 23.39 6.09
C ALA A 112 -3.65 23.68 6.28
N HIS A 113 -4.43 23.57 5.20
CA HIS A 113 -5.87 23.85 5.16
C HIS A 113 -6.75 22.60 5.31
N GLU A 114 -6.16 21.44 5.55
CA GLU A 114 -6.89 20.17 5.67
C GLU A 114 -7.41 19.95 7.11
N PRO A 115 -8.69 19.56 7.30
CA PRO A 115 -9.27 19.37 8.63
C PRO A 115 -8.59 18.24 9.42
N ARG A 116 -8.03 17.24 8.71
CA ARG A 116 -7.42 16.03 9.28
C ARG A 116 -5.89 16.10 9.36
N PHE A 117 -5.33 17.30 9.50
CA PHE A 117 -3.88 17.55 9.55
C PHE A 117 -3.13 16.64 10.55
N THR A 118 -3.57 16.56 11.81
CA THR A 118 -2.88 15.75 12.84
C THR A 118 -2.95 14.25 12.53
N TYR A 119 -4.08 13.76 12.01
CA TYR A 119 -4.23 12.36 11.59
C TYR A 119 -3.27 12.02 10.46
N PHE A 120 -3.14 12.91 9.48
CA PHE A 120 -2.19 12.76 8.37
C PHE A 120 -0.76 12.55 8.87
N PHE A 121 -0.26 13.41 9.76
CA PHE A 121 1.11 13.29 10.30
C PHE A 121 1.32 12.04 11.16
N ALA A 122 0.31 11.63 11.94
CA ALA A 122 0.38 10.38 12.69
C ALA A 122 0.52 9.17 11.77
N MET A 123 -0.28 9.11 10.69
CA MET A 123 -0.21 8.03 9.70
C MET A 123 1.09 8.09 8.89
N LEU A 124 1.60 9.27 8.57
CA LEU A 124 2.87 9.45 7.85
C LEU A 124 4.07 8.93 8.67
N SER A 125 4.09 9.22 9.98
CA SER A 125 5.09 8.68 10.92
C SER A 125 4.95 7.16 11.09
N LEU A 126 3.71 6.65 11.19
CA LEU A 126 3.45 5.21 11.28
C LEU A 126 3.90 4.47 10.01
N PHE A 127 3.73 5.08 8.85
CA PHE A 127 4.16 4.50 7.59
C PHE A 127 5.69 4.43 7.49
N THR A 128 6.38 5.46 7.97
CA THR A 128 7.85 5.47 8.06
C THR A 128 8.35 4.37 9.00
N PHE A 129 7.75 4.25 10.18
CA PHE A 129 8.02 3.15 11.12
C PHE A 129 7.83 1.79 10.44
N SER A 130 6.71 1.58 9.76
CA SER A 130 6.40 0.29 9.14
C SER A 130 7.44 -0.17 8.12
N MET A 131 7.94 0.76 7.31
CA MET A 131 8.97 0.45 6.33
C MET A 131 10.30 0.13 7.02
N LEU A 132 10.64 0.86 8.08
CA LEU A 132 11.86 0.61 8.84
C LEU A 132 11.83 -0.72 9.60
N VAL A 133 10.65 -1.18 10.06
CA VAL A 133 10.47 -2.54 10.62
C VAL A 133 10.78 -3.62 9.58
N LEU A 134 10.31 -3.43 8.34
CA LEU A 134 10.61 -4.34 7.24
C LEU A 134 12.11 -4.35 6.92
N VAL A 135 12.73 -3.17 6.88
CA VAL A 135 14.14 -3.01 6.48
C VAL A 135 15.11 -3.62 7.50
N ILE A 136 14.84 -3.45 8.79
CA ILE A 136 15.72 -3.95 9.87
C ILE A 136 15.54 -5.45 10.16
N ALA A 137 14.54 -6.10 9.57
CA ALA A 137 14.14 -7.46 9.94
C ALA A 137 15.27 -8.47 9.78
N ASN A 138 15.64 -9.16 10.86
CA ASN A 138 16.62 -10.27 10.82
C ASN A 138 15.96 -11.62 10.47
N ASN A 139 14.64 -11.70 10.53
CA ASN A 139 13.89 -12.92 10.26
C ASN A 139 12.66 -12.65 9.37
N THR A 140 12.25 -13.69 8.66
CA THR A 140 11.17 -13.63 7.66
C THR A 140 9.78 -13.34 8.26
N LEU A 141 9.52 -13.71 9.52
CA LEU A 141 8.28 -13.35 10.21
C LEU A 141 8.22 -11.85 10.55
N GLN A 142 9.32 -11.28 11.04
CA GLN A 142 9.40 -9.84 11.28
C GLN A 142 9.30 -9.05 9.97
N ALA A 143 9.91 -9.55 8.88
CA ALA A 143 9.73 -8.97 7.56
C ALA A 143 8.25 -8.99 7.14
N LEU A 144 7.54 -10.10 7.37
CA LEU A 144 6.10 -10.21 7.13
C LEU A 144 5.29 -9.21 7.97
N LEU A 145 5.64 -8.99 9.24
CA LEU A 145 4.99 -7.97 10.08
C LEU A 145 5.17 -6.55 9.51
N GLY A 146 6.40 -6.20 9.12
CA GLY A 146 6.67 -4.91 8.46
C GLY A 146 5.90 -4.77 7.15
N TRP A 147 5.85 -5.84 6.35
CA TRP A 147 5.15 -5.92 5.08
C TRP A 147 3.63 -5.66 5.19
N GLU A 148 3.00 -6.32 6.17
CA GLU A 148 1.59 -6.13 6.50
C GLU A 148 1.30 -4.70 6.96
N LEU A 149 2.16 -4.16 7.82
CA LEU A 149 2.00 -2.82 8.38
C LEU A 149 2.18 -1.73 7.31
N VAL A 150 3.12 -1.90 6.37
CA VAL A 150 3.27 -1.04 5.18
C VAL A 150 1.97 -1.04 4.35
N GLY A 151 1.36 -2.21 4.17
CA GLY A 151 0.05 -2.33 3.51
C GLY A 151 -1.07 -1.59 4.24
N LEU A 152 -1.17 -1.76 5.56
CA LEU A 152 -2.17 -1.07 6.36
C LEU A 152 -2.01 0.45 6.29
N CYS A 153 -0.79 0.95 6.45
CA CYS A 153 -0.52 2.40 6.39
C CYS A 153 -0.84 2.97 5.01
N SER A 154 -0.52 2.25 3.94
CA SER A 154 -0.87 2.67 2.57
C SER A 154 -2.38 2.76 2.37
N PHE A 155 -3.15 1.79 2.88
CA PHE A 155 -4.61 1.79 2.79
C PHE A 155 -5.21 3.03 3.47
N LEU A 156 -4.76 3.33 4.69
CA LEU A 156 -5.23 4.48 5.47
C LEU A 156 -4.87 5.83 4.82
N LEU A 157 -3.73 5.91 4.13
CA LEU A 157 -3.27 7.15 3.48
C LEU A 157 -3.83 7.34 2.06
N ILE A 158 -4.03 6.26 1.29
CA ILE A 158 -4.74 6.34 -0.01
C ILE A 158 -6.20 6.73 0.24
N GLY A 159 -6.84 6.11 1.23
CA GLY A 159 -8.21 6.41 1.66
C GLY A 159 -8.32 7.65 2.55
N PHE A 160 -7.37 8.59 2.52
CA PHE A 160 -7.41 9.78 3.38
C PHE A 160 -8.67 10.62 3.14
N TYR A 161 -9.09 10.76 1.88
CA TYR A 161 -10.33 11.43 1.48
C TYR A 161 -11.48 10.41 1.36
N TRP A 162 -11.74 9.67 2.43
CA TRP A 162 -12.72 8.58 2.43
C TRP A 162 -14.16 9.04 2.21
N GLU A 163 -14.48 10.33 2.30
CA GLU A 163 -15.84 10.82 2.04
C GLU A 163 -16.27 10.57 0.59
N GLU A 164 -15.31 10.51 -0.34
CA GLU A 164 -15.56 10.22 -1.74
C GLU A 164 -15.47 8.73 -2.04
N LYS A 165 -16.54 8.18 -2.61
CA LYS A 165 -16.62 6.75 -2.95
C LYS A 165 -15.49 6.29 -3.88
N SER A 166 -15.09 7.12 -4.85
CA SER A 166 -13.96 6.82 -5.75
C SER A 166 -12.66 6.58 -4.99
N ASN A 167 -12.39 7.37 -3.94
CA ASN A 167 -11.16 7.26 -3.15
C ASN A 167 -11.21 6.03 -2.23
N GLN A 168 -12.40 5.72 -1.68
CA GLN A 168 -12.61 4.46 -0.95
C GLN A 168 -12.38 3.24 -1.84
N ASP A 169 -12.97 3.23 -3.04
CA ASP A 169 -12.86 2.12 -3.98
C ASP A 169 -11.39 1.93 -4.43
N ALA A 170 -10.63 3.03 -4.63
CA ALA A 170 -9.21 2.99 -4.91
C ALA A 170 -8.38 2.41 -3.75
N ALA A 171 -8.64 2.85 -2.51
CA ALA A 171 -7.98 2.31 -1.31
C ALA A 171 -8.27 0.82 -1.13
N ASN A 172 -9.53 0.41 -1.28
CA ASN A 172 -9.95 -0.99 -1.20
C ASN A 172 -9.29 -1.84 -2.30
N LYS A 173 -9.24 -1.35 -3.54
CA LYS A 173 -8.54 -2.05 -4.64
C LYS A 173 -7.06 -2.25 -4.31
N ALA A 174 -6.37 -1.22 -3.83
CA ALA A 174 -4.96 -1.32 -3.43
C ALA A 174 -4.73 -2.32 -2.29
N PHE A 175 -5.59 -2.28 -1.27
CA PHE A 175 -5.48 -3.21 -0.15
C PHE A 175 -5.73 -4.65 -0.59
N LEU A 176 -6.82 -4.92 -1.33
CA LEU A 176 -7.18 -6.28 -1.74
C LEU A 176 -6.18 -6.91 -2.71
N VAL A 177 -5.72 -6.15 -3.71
CA VAL A 177 -4.73 -6.66 -4.69
C VAL A 177 -3.41 -6.98 -3.99
N THR A 178 -2.98 -6.16 -3.03
CA THR A 178 -1.73 -6.41 -2.31
C THR A 178 -1.86 -7.58 -1.34
N LYS A 179 -2.98 -7.67 -0.60
CA LYS A 179 -3.33 -8.80 0.27
C LYS A 179 -3.38 -10.13 -0.44
N PHE A 180 -3.86 -10.16 -1.69
CA PHE A 180 -3.81 -11.37 -2.50
C PHE A 180 -2.36 -11.85 -2.71
N GLY A 181 -1.43 -10.94 -2.99
CA GLY A 181 -0.01 -11.28 -3.06
C GLY A 181 0.59 -11.67 -1.70
N ASP A 182 0.13 -11.07 -0.60
CA ASP A 182 0.60 -11.37 0.75
C ASP A 182 0.33 -12.84 1.16
N VAL A 183 -0.68 -13.50 0.56
CA VAL A 183 -0.87 -14.96 0.70
C VAL A 183 0.35 -15.73 0.19
N GLY A 184 0.92 -15.30 -0.94
CA GLY A 184 2.16 -15.86 -1.47
C GLY A 184 3.34 -15.67 -0.52
N LEU A 185 3.47 -14.50 0.13
CA LEU A 185 4.51 -14.26 1.13
C LEU A 185 4.39 -15.26 2.29
N ILE A 186 3.20 -15.43 2.85
CA ILE A 186 2.95 -16.36 3.95
C ILE A 186 3.34 -17.79 3.55
N VAL A 187 2.90 -18.25 2.38
CA VAL A 187 3.21 -19.61 1.88
C VAL A 187 4.71 -19.75 1.64
N GLY A 188 5.36 -18.76 1.03
CA GLY A 188 6.78 -18.79 0.73
C GLY A 188 7.65 -18.84 1.99
N VAL A 189 7.31 -18.02 3.00
CA VAL A 189 7.97 -18.06 4.32
C VAL A 189 7.82 -19.44 4.96
N ILE A 190 6.62 -20.03 4.94
CA ILE A 190 6.40 -21.37 5.47
C ILE A 190 7.26 -22.40 4.73
N VAL A 191 7.21 -22.42 3.39
CA VAL A 191 7.95 -23.40 2.57
C VAL A 191 9.46 -23.33 2.83
N LEU A 192 10.05 -22.13 2.87
CA LEU A 192 11.47 -21.94 3.15
C LEU A 192 11.83 -22.27 4.60
N SER A 193 10.91 -22.08 5.55
CA SER A 193 11.13 -22.37 6.97
C SER A 193 11.13 -23.87 7.32
N VAL A 194 10.46 -24.72 6.53
CA VAL A 194 10.34 -26.17 6.80
C VAL A 194 11.71 -26.87 6.96
N PRO A 195 12.67 -26.77 6.02
CA PRO A 195 13.99 -27.38 6.20
C PRO A 195 14.78 -26.74 7.35
N MET A 196 14.51 -25.47 7.68
CA MET A 196 15.20 -24.77 8.76
C MET A 196 14.86 -25.30 10.15
N PHE A 197 13.76 -26.06 10.33
CA PHE A 197 13.51 -26.76 11.60
C PHE A 197 14.59 -27.80 11.94
N THR A 198 15.29 -28.32 10.93
CA THR A 198 16.40 -29.26 11.12
C THR A 198 17.76 -28.61 11.02
N LEU A 199 17.89 -27.56 10.20
CA LEU A 199 19.17 -26.91 9.90
C LEU A 199 19.51 -25.77 10.86
N ALA A 200 18.51 -25.02 11.36
CA ALA A 200 18.76 -23.85 12.19
C ALA A 200 19.18 -24.24 13.61
N GLU A 201 20.47 -24.06 13.91
CA GLU A 201 20.97 -24.17 15.27
C GLU A 201 20.23 -23.21 16.20
N GLY A 202 19.96 -23.64 17.44
CA GLY A 202 19.25 -22.81 18.42
C GLY A 202 17.75 -22.58 18.14
N GLY A 203 17.18 -23.18 17.09
CA GLY A 203 15.74 -23.10 16.81
C GLY A 203 15.29 -21.81 16.10
N GLN A 204 16.24 -21.10 15.46
CA GLN A 204 16.03 -19.83 14.76
C GLN A 204 15.49 -20.06 13.33
N VAL A 205 14.36 -20.76 13.22
CA VAL A 205 13.81 -21.30 11.96
C VAL A 205 13.55 -20.22 10.88
N PHE A 206 13.26 -18.99 11.29
CA PHE A 206 12.90 -17.91 10.37
C PHE A 206 14.04 -16.95 10.05
N ASN A 207 15.23 -17.18 10.59
CA ASN A 207 16.37 -16.29 10.46
C ASN A 207 16.84 -16.19 9.00
N ILE A 208 16.94 -14.95 8.49
CA ILE A 208 17.25 -14.70 7.07
C ILE A 208 18.71 -15.03 6.76
N ARG A 209 19.64 -14.75 7.68
CA ARG A 209 21.07 -15.01 7.45
C ARG A 209 21.32 -16.51 7.36
N LEU A 210 20.80 -17.29 8.32
CA LEU A 210 20.90 -18.75 8.30
C LEU A 210 20.22 -19.37 7.06
N LEU A 211 19.09 -18.81 6.62
CA LEU A 211 18.42 -19.26 5.40
C LEU A 211 19.27 -19.01 4.15
N ASN A 212 19.91 -17.84 4.05
CA ASN A 212 20.80 -17.50 2.95
C ASN A 212 22.04 -18.42 2.93
N GLU A 213 22.66 -18.69 4.08
CA GLU A 213 23.79 -19.61 4.23
C GLU A 213 23.41 -21.04 3.81
N ALA A 214 22.27 -21.56 4.29
CA ALA A 214 21.78 -22.89 3.93
C ALA A 214 21.49 -23.03 2.42
N ALA A 215 20.99 -21.97 1.79
CA ALA A 215 20.76 -21.95 0.35
C ALA A 215 22.07 -22.04 -0.45
N VAL A 216 23.06 -21.21 -0.09
CA VAL A 216 24.38 -21.17 -0.74
C VAL A 216 25.15 -22.48 -0.54
N ASN A 217 25.03 -23.10 0.64
CA ASN A 217 25.66 -24.39 0.94
C ASN A 217 24.98 -25.58 0.23
N GLY A 218 23.89 -25.35 -0.52
CA GLY A 218 23.15 -26.40 -1.21
C GLY A 218 22.35 -27.32 -0.28
N GLU A 219 22.06 -26.87 0.94
CA GLU A 219 21.33 -27.64 1.95
C GLU A 219 19.81 -27.59 1.73
N LEU A 220 19.33 -26.58 1.01
CA LEU A 220 17.93 -26.45 0.62
C LEU A 220 17.65 -27.25 -0.66
N GLY A 221 16.62 -28.10 -0.62
CA GLY A 221 16.17 -28.83 -1.81
C GLY A 221 15.70 -27.87 -2.92
N SER A 222 16.07 -28.16 -4.18
CA SER A 222 15.72 -27.34 -5.34
C SER A 222 14.23 -27.02 -5.45
N GLY A 223 13.35 -28.01 -5.19
CA GLY A 223 11.89 -27.81 -5.20
C GLY A 223 11.41 -26.82 -4.12
N THR A 224 12.06 -26.82 -2.95
CA THR A 224 11.77 -25.88 -1.85
C THR A 224 12.16 -24.46 -2.22
N VAL A 225 13.35 -24.28 -2.82
CA VAL A 225 13.82 -22.98 -3.31
C VAL A 225 12.88 -22.43 -4.38
N VAL A 226 12.55 -23.24 -5.40
CA VAL A 226 11.66 -22.83 -6.50
C VAL A 226 10.28 -22.43 -5.97
N LEU A 227 9.62 -23.31 -5.20
CA LEU A 227 8.28 -23.03 -4.70
C LEU A 227 8.29 -21.85 -3.71
N GLY A 228 9.24 -21.83 -2.77
CA GLY A 228 9.37 -20.80 -1.77
C GLY A 228 9.59 -19.42 -2.40
N MET A 229 10.56 -19.29 -3.30
CA MET A 229 10.88 -18.01 -3.93
C MET A 229 9.82 -17.54 -4.94
N LEU A 230 9.16 -18.43 -5.69
CA LEU A 230 8.05 -18.02 -6.55
C LEU A 230 6.83 -17.53 -5.76
N MET A 231 6.56 -18.12 -4.59
CA MET A 231 5.50 -17.65 -3.68
C MET A 231 5.85 -16.30 -3.03
N ILE A 232 7.10 -16.09 -2.61
CA ILE A 232 7.58 -14.76 -2.17
C ILE A 232 7.50 -13.75 -3.32
N PHE A 233 7.87 -14.17 -4.53
CA PHE A 233 7.82 -13.30 -5.70
C PHE A 233 6.38 -12.87 -6.05
N LEU A 234 5.38 -13.74 -5.83
CA LEU A 234 3.97 -13.35 -5.99
C LEU A 234 3.57 -12.16 -5.10
N ALA A 235 4.11 -12.08 -3.88
CA ALA A 235 3.93 -10.91 -3.02
C ALA A 235 4.67 -9.69 -3.55
N CYS A 236 5.90 -9.87 -4.05
CA CYS A 236 6.68 -8.80 -4.66
C CYS A 236 5.98 -8.23 -5.90
N ILE A 237 5.33 -9.08 -6.71
CA ILE A 237 4.52 -8.66 -7.85
C ILE A 237 3.39 -7.72 -7.41
N SER A 238 2.73 -8.01 -6.29
CA SER A 238 1.61 -7.18 -5.82
C SER A 238 2.08 -5.84 -5.24
N LYS A 239 3.08 -5.81 -4.33
CA LYS A 239 3.57 -4.58 -3.68
C LYS A 239 4.39 -3.67 -4.59
N SER A 240 5.24 -4.25 -5.45
CA SER A 240 6.03 -3.49 -6.42
C SER A 240 5.27 -3.18 -7.70
N GLY A 241 3.96 -3.45 -7.74
CA GLY A 241 3.10 -3.13 -8.88
C GLY A 241 3.58 -3.74 -10.20
N GLN A 242 4.00 -5.00 -10.20
CA GLN A 242 4.41 -5.71 -11.40
C GLN A 242 3.20 -6.23 -12.18
N MET A 243 3.34 -6.42 -13.49
CA MET A 243 2.30 -7.05 -14.31
C MET A 243 2.09 -8.51 -13.87
N PRO A 244 0.84 -8.98 -13.66
CA PRO A 244 -0.43 -8.30 -13.96
C PRO A 244 -1.01 -7.46 -12.80
N LEU A 245 -0.50 -7.58 -11.56
CA LEU A 245 -1.10 -6.98 -10.36
C LEU A 245 -0.82 -5.47 -10.18
N HIS A 246 -0.22 -4.79 -11.16
CA HIS A 246 0.08 -3.36 -11.16
C HIS A 246 -1.14 -2.42 -11.05
N VAL A 247 -2.34 -2.92 -11.31
CA VAL A 247 -3.59 -2.16 -11.52
C VAL A 247 -4.00 -1.22 -10.39
N TRP A 248 -3.55 -1.47 -9.16
CA TRP A 248 -3.89 -0.63 -8.02
C TRP A 248 -3.04 0.65 -7.95
N LEU A 249 -1.82 0.61 -8.47
CA LEU A 249 -0.82 1.66 -8.26
C LEU A 249 -1.22 3.01 -8.90
N PRO A 250 -1.78 3.04 -10.13
CA PRO A 250 -2.30 4.28 -10.71
C PRO A 250 -3.52 4.83 -9.97
N ASP A 251 -4.36 3.96 -9.41
CA ASP A 251 -5.58 4.37 -8.69
C ASP A 251 -5.25 4.86 -7.27
N ALA A 252 -4.13 4.42 -6.69
CA ALA A 252 -3.58 4.96 -5.44
C ALA A 252 -3.28 6.47 -5.50
N MET A 253 -3.28 7.07 -6.69
CA MET A 253 -3.15 8.52 -6.90
C MET A 253 -4.36 9.32 -6.42
N ALA A 254 -5.42 8.65 -5.91
CA ALA A 254 -6.50 9.28 -5.15
C ALA A 254 -6.01 9.95 -3.84
N GLY A 255 -4.96 9.42 -3.20
CA GLY A 255 -4.44 9.97 -1.95
C GLY A 255 -3.71 11.32 -2.12
N PRO A 256 -3.46 12.07 -1.04
CA PRO A 256 -2.71 13.32 -1.09
C PRO A 256 -1.33 13.15 -1.73
N THR A 257 -0.88 14.13 -2.51
CA THR A 257 0.37 14.01 -3.29
C THR A 257 1.63 13.72 -2.45
N PRO A 258 1.80 14.24 -1.21
CA PRO A 258 2.93 13.83 -0.37
C PRO A 258 2.93 12.33 -0.04
N VAL A 259 1.75 11.69 0.04
CA VAL A 259 1.63 10.24 0.20
C VAL A 259 2.15 9.52 -1.04
N SER A 260 1.77 9.99 -2.24
CA SER A 260 2.26 9.42 -3.49
C SER A 260 3.78 9.48 -3.57
N ALA A 261 4.41 10.58 -3.14
CA ALA A 261 5.86 10.66 -3.06
C ALA A 261 6.45 9.57 -2.15
N LEU A 262 5.92 9.40 -0.93
CA LEU A 262 6.45 8.41 0.01
C LEU A 262 6.23 6.95 -0.46
N ILE A 263 5.02 6.62 -0.93
CA ILE A 263 4.65 5.29 -1.44
C ILE A 263 5.58 4.86 -2.58
N HIS A 264 5.86 5.77 -3.52
CA HIS A 264 6.56 5.46 -4.77
C HIS A 264 8.08 5.56 -4.68
N ALA A 265 8.59 6.34 -3.72
CA ALA A 265 10.02 6.58 -3.60
C ALA A 265 10.71 5.64 -2.62
N ALA A 266 10.13 5.43 -1.44
CA ALA A 266 10.88 4.88 -0.32
C ALA A 266 10.22 3.71 0.39
N THR A 267 8.89 3.55 0.31
CA THR A 267 8.18 2.57 1.15
C THR A 267 7.58 1.40 0.37
N MET A 268 6.32 1.52 -0.05
CA MET A 268 5.50 0.38 -0.42
C MET A 268 5.99 -0.32 -1.68
N VAL A 269 6.35 0.44 -2.71
CA VAL A 269 6.73 -0.16 -3.99
C VAL A 269 8.17 -0.66 -4.02
N THR A 270 9.01 -0.15 -3.12
CA THR A 270 10.40 -0.59 -2.96
C THR A 270 10.50 -1.83 -2.07
N ALA A 271 9.51 -2.08 -1.20
CA ALA A 271 9.44 -3.23 -0.30
C ALA A 271 9.67 -4.57 -1.02
N GLY A 272 9.04 -4.79 -2.18
CA GLY A 272 9.21 -6.04 -2.92
C GLY A 272 10.60 -6.20 -3.54
N VAL A 273 11.17 -5.12 -4.10
CA VAL A 273 12.54 -5.18 -4.63
C VAL A 273 13.56 -5.40 -3.50
N PHE A 274 13.36 -4.72 -2.36
CA PHE A 274 14.18 -4.91 -1.16
C PHE A 274 14.12 -6.36 -0.64
N LEU A 275 12.93 -6.97 -0.58
CA LEU A 275 12.79 -8.35 -0.11
C LEU A 275 13.47 -9.35 -1.06
N LEU A 276 13.35 -9.15 -2.37
CA LEU A 276 14.08 -9.95 -3.36
C LEU A 276 15.59 -9.82 -3.22
N ALA A 277 16.09 -8.60 -2.96
CA ALA A 277 17.50 -8.36 -2.72
C ALA A 277 17.99 -8.99 -1.41
N ARG A 278 17.19 -8.92 -0.34
CA ARG A 278 17.50 -9.52 0.96
C ARG A 278 17.62 -11.05 0.88
N LEU A 279 16.81 -11.67 0.04
CA LEU A 279 16.78 -13.11 -0.22
C LEU A 279 17.49 -13.49 -1.53
N TYR A 280 18.32 -12.59 -2.07
CA TYR A 280 19.02 -12.82 -3.32
C TYR A 280 19.90 -14.09 -3.30
N PRO A 281 20.65 -14.39 -2.21
CA PRO A 281 21.41 -15.64 -2.13
C PRO A 281 20.56 -16.89 -2.32
N VAL A 282 19.29 -16.88 -1.90
CA VAL A 282 18.33 -17.99 -2.10
C VAL A 282 17.78 -18.00 -3.52
N LEU A 283 17.36 -16.83 -4.02
CA LEU A 283 16.79 -16.67 -5.37
C LEU A 283 17.78 -17.09 -6.46
N ALA A 284 19.06 -16.79 -6.29
CA ALA A 284 20.10 -17.06 -7.27
C ALA A 284 20.48 -18.56 -7.34
N GLN A 285 20.02 -19.39 -6.40
CA GLN A 285 20.17 -20.85 -6.47
C GLN A 285 19.24 -21.52 -7.49
N SER A 286 18.36 -20.77 -8.15
CA SER A 286 17.43 -21.32 -9.14
C SER A 286 17.33 -20.48 -10.42
N ALA A 287 17.84 -21.04 -11.52
CA ALA A 287 17.71 -20.43 -12.86
C ALA A 287 16.24 -20.24 -13.28
N VAL A 288 15.33 -21.12 -12.84
CA VAL A 288 13.89 -21.01 -13.12
C VAL A 288 13.32 -19.75 -12.45
N VAL A 289 13.64 -19.53 -11.17
CA VAL A 289 13.18 -18.36 -10.42
C VAL A 289 13.73 -17.09 -11.06
N MET A 290 15.03 -17.04 -11.34
CA MET A 290 15.71 -15.93 -12.03
C MET A 290 15.04 -15.57 -13.36
N THR A 291 14.79 -16.59 -14.20
CA THR A 291 14.13 -16.41 -15.50
C THR A 291 12.73 -15.84 -15.36
N VAL A 292 11.92 -16.36 -14.44
CA VAL A 292 10.56 -15.86 -14.20
C VAL A 292 10.59 -14.40 -13.75
N ILE A 293 11.51 -14.06 -12.84
CA ILE A 293 11.69 -12.69 -12.35
C ILE A 293 12.11 -11.75 -13.48
N ALA A 294 13.09 -12.15 -14.29
CA ALA A 294 13.54 -11.38 -15.46
C ALA A 294 12.38 -11.12 -16.43
N VAL A 295 11.62 -12.16 -16.80
CA VAL A 295 10.50 -12.06 -17.75
C VAL A 295 9.40 -11.14 -17.22
N VAL A 296 9.01 -11.28 -15.95
CA VAL A 296 8.00 -10.40 -15.33
C VAL A 296 8.51 -8.97 -15.27
N GLY A 297 9.78 -8.75 -14.95
CA GLY A 297 10.43 -7.44 -14.99
C GLY A 297 10.38 -6.81 -16.38
N ILE A 298 10.76 -7.55 -17.43
CA ILE A 298 10.76 -7.12 -18.84
C ILE A 298 9.34 -6.74 -19.30
N VAL A 299 8.35 -7.57 -18.99
CA VAL A 299 6.94 -7.27 -19.32
C VAL A 299 6.49 -6.00 -18.61
N THR A 300 6.81 -5.87 -17.32
CA THR A 300 6.41 -4.72 -16.52
C THR A 300 7.08 -3.42 -16.99
N LEU A 301 8.40 -3.45 -17.27
CA LEU A 301 9.16 -2.25 -17.63
C LEU A 301 8.68 -1.63 -18.94
N PHE A 302 8.32 -2.47 -19.93
CA PHE A 302 7.88 -2.00 -21.24
C PHE A 302 6.40 -1.61 -21.25
N PHE A 303 5.51 -2.54 -20.88
CA PHE A 303 4.07 -2.29 -20.95
C PHE A 303 3.60 -1.28 -19.90
N GLY A 304 4.24 -1.21 -18.72
CA GLY A 304 3.98 -0.15 -17.76
C GLY A 304 4.27 1.25 -18.32
N GLY A 305 5.37 1.39 -19.06
CA GLY A 305 5.77 2.67 -19.67
C GLY A 305 4.86 3.11 -20.83
N LEU A 306 4.35 2.17 -21.63
CA LEU A 306 3.46 2.50 -22.75
C LEU A 306 2.14 3.14 -22.30
N VAL A 307 1.59 2.72 -21.15
CA VAL A 307 0.34 3.32 -20.63
C VAL A 307 0.55 4.78 -20.20
N ALA A 308 1.74 5.15 -19.73
CA ALA A 308 2.07 6.53 -19.36
C ALA A 308 1.97 7.51 -20.55
N LEU A 309 2.12 7.03 -21.79
CA LEU A 309 2.03 7.85 -23.00
C LEU A 309 0.65 8.48 -23.19
N VAL A 310 -0.40 7.78 -22.75
CA VAL A 310 -1.80 8.16 -22.99
C VAL A 310 -2.48 8.74 -21.75
N GLN A 311 -1.75 8.95 -20.65
CA GLN A 311 -2.29 9.57 -19.44
C GLN A 311 -2.23 11.10 -19.53
N ASP A 312 -3.31 11.77 -19.12
CA ASP A 312 -3.35 13.23 -18.95
C ASP A 312 -3.11 13.68 -17.50
N ASP A 313 -3.46 12.83 -16.52
CA ASP A 313 -3.19 13.06 -15.10
C ASP A 313 -1.69 12.91 -14.79
N ILE A 314 -1.07 13.98 -14.29
CA ILE A 314 0.37 14.04 -13.99
C ILE A 314 0.79 12.98 -12.97
N LYS A 315 -0.02 12.71 -11.94
CA LYS A 315 0.28 11.70 -10.91
C LYS A 315 0.20 10.30 -11.51
N LYS A 316 -0.75 10.04 -12.40
CA LYS A 316 -0.85 8.74 -13.10
C LYS A 316 0.31 8.51 -14.07
N VAL A 317 0.79 9.53 -14.78
CA VAL A 317 2.04 9.45 -15.56
C VAL A 317 3.21 9.05 -14.66
N LEU A 318 3.33 9.69 -13.50
CA LEU A 318 4.39 9.40 -12.53
C LEU A 318 4.25 8.01 -11.87
N ALA A 319 3.02 7.52 -11.68
CA ALA A 319 2.74 6.19 -11.18
C ALA A 319 3.14 5.10 -12.20
N TYR A 320 2.73 5.22 -13.47
CA TYR A 320 3.10 4.25 -14.51
C TYR A 320 4.59 4.26 -14.83
N SER A 321 5.23 5.43 -14.76
CA SER A 321 6.69 5.47 -14.85
C SER A 321 7.37 4.76 -13.67
N THR A 322 6.74 4.73 -12.49
CA THR A 322 7.22 3.92 -11.35
C THR A 322 7.06 2.43 -11.60
N VAL A 323 5.91 1.99 -12.13
CA VAL A 323 5.72 0.60 -12.61
C VAL A 323 6.86 0.20 -13.53
N SER A 324 7.16 1.06 -14.51
CA SER A 324 8.24 0.83 -15.47
C SER A 324 9.62 0.72 -14.81
N GLN A 325 9.98 1.65 -13.90
CA GLN A 325 11.29 1.64 -13.22
C GLN A 325 11.47 0.45 -12.27
N LEU A 326 10.41 0.03 -11.57
CA LEU A 326 10.49 -1.18 -10.74
C LEU A 326 10.66 -2.42 -11.61
N GLY A 327 10.05 -2.44 -12.81
CA GLY A 327 10.31 -3.47 -13.80
C GLY A 327 11.79 -3.56 -14.20
N TYR A 328 12.51 -2.43 -14.34
CA TYR A 328 13.97 -2.44 -14.55
C TYR A 328 14.71 -3.09 -13.38
N MET A 329 14.37 -2.72 -12.14
CA MET A 329 15.04 -3.29 -10.95
C MET A 329 14.79 -4.80 -10.85
N VAL A 330 13.54 -5.23 -11.04
CA VAL A 330 13.17 -6.65 -11.02
C VAL A 330 13.84 -7.42 -12.17
N ALA A 331 13.89 -6.84 -13.37
CA ALA A 331 14.58 -7.42 -14.51
C ALA A 331 16.07 -7.59 -14.24
N ALA A 332 16.73 -6.57 -13.67
CA ALA A 332 18.14 -6.60 -13.28
C ALA A 332 18.44 -7.74 -12.30
N LEU A 333 17.64 -7.84 -11.22
CA LEU A 333 17.77 -8.95 -10.25
C LEU A 333 17.60 -10.32 -10.91
N GLY A 334 16.72 -10.44 -11.92
CA GLY A 334 16.50 -11.71 -12.65
C GLY A 334 17.61 -12.10 -13.63
N VAL A 335 18.52 -11.18 -13.98
CA VAL A 335 19.68 -11.44 -14.86
C VAL A 335 21.01 -11.29 -14.14
N GLY A 336 21.03 -11.49 -12.83
CA GLY A 336 22.26 -11.48 -12.05
C GLY A 336 22.73 -10.09 -11.59
N GLY A 337 22.08 -9.02 -12.04
CA GLY A 337 22.42 -7.63 -11.75
C GLY A 337 21.93 -7.15 -10.37
N TYR A 338 22.39 -7.80 -9.30
CA TYR A 338 22.07 -7.46 -7.91
C TYR A 338 22.35 -5.97 -7.61
N THR A 339 23.61 -5.58 -7.80
CA THR A 339 24.06 -4.22 -7.49
C THR A 339 23.36 -3.19 -8.36
N ALA A 340 23.21 -3.47 -9.67
CA ALA A 340 22.49 -2.61 -10.61
C ALA A 340 21.04 -2.34 -10.16
N GLY A 341 20.32 -3.39 -9.76
CA GLY A 341 18.93 -3.28 -9.29
C GLY A 341 18.81 -2.44 -8.02
N ILE A 342 19.71 -2.64 -7.06
CA ILE A 342 19.71 -1.92 -5.78
C ILE A 342 20.19 -0.48 -5.91
N PHE A 343 21.18 -0.24 -6.77
CA PHE A 343 21.63 1.10 -7.11
C PHE A 343 20.53 1.91 -7.80
N HIS A 344 19.80 1.29 -8.73
CA HIS A 344 18.64 1.94 -9.34
C HIS A 344 17.53 2.19 -8.33
N LEU A 345 17.26 1.26 -7.40
CA LEU A 345 16.31 1.50 -6.30
C LEU A 345 16.67 2.74 -5.48
N PHE A 346 17.95 2.88 -5.11
CA PHE A 346 18.43 3.99 -4.29
C PHE A 346 18.28 5.34 -5.00
N THR A 347 18.79 5.43 -6.23
CA THR A 347 18.70 6.65 -7.04
C THR A 347 17.25 7.00 -7.37
N HIS A 348 16.42 6.00 -7.67
CA HIS A 348 15.01 6.13 -7.97
C HIS A 348 14.22 6.78 -6.85
N GLY A 349 14.47 6.40 -5.60
CA GLY A 349 13.75 7.02 -4.50
C GLY A 349 13.93 8.53 -4.45
N PHE A 350 15.13 9.07 -4.73
CA PHE A 350 15.35 10.52 -4.75
C PHE A 350 14.64 11.21 -5.92
N PHE A 351 14.86 10.76 -7.16
CA PHE A 351 14.26 11.43 -8.31
C PHE A 351 12.74 11.22 -8.43
N LYS A 352 12.18 10.14 -7.86
CA LYS A 352 10.72 9.98 -7.77
C LYS A 352 10.09 10.84 -6.69
N ALA A 353 10.71 10.93 -5.51
CA ALA A 353 10.23 11.85 -4.49
C ALA A 353 10.21 13.28 -5.05
N LEU A 354 11.26 13.67 -5.79
CA LEU A 354 11.36 14.95 -6.48
C LEU A 354 10.20 15.20 -7.45
N LEU A 355 9.94 14.24 -8.34
CA LEU A 355 8.90 14.37 -9.36
C LEU A 355 7.49 14.41 -8.75
N PHE A 356 7.20 13.58 -7.74
CA PHE A 356 5.90 13.59 -7.08
C PHE A 356 5.69 14.85 -6.26
N LEU A 357 6.67 15.30 -5.47
CA LEU A 357 6.55 16.56 -4.73
C LEU A 357 6.48 17.77 -5.68
N GLY A 358 7.23 17.74 -6.79
CA GLY A 358 7.16 18.77 -7.85
C GLY A 358 5.79 18.80 -8.52
N SER A 359 5.19 17.63 -8.81
CA SER A 359 3.82 17.53 -9.29
C SER A 359 2.82 18.07 -8.28
N GLY A 360 3.05 17.85 -6.99
CA GLY A 360 2.22 18.41 -5.92
C GLY A 360 2.26 19.93 -5.88
N SER A 361 3.41 20.54 -6.15
CA SER A 361 3.52 22.00 -6.22
C SER A 361 2.72 22.57 -7.39
N LEU A 362 2.77 21.91 -8.56
CA LEU A 362 1.96 22.27 -9.72
C LEU A 362 0.46 22.11 -9.45
N ILE A 363 0.06 20.99 -8.84
CA ILE A 363 -1.35 20.72 -8.48
C ILE A 363 -1.85 21.75 -7.47
N HIS A 364 -1.01 22.14 -6.50
CA HIS A 364 -1.37 23.15 -5.51
C HIS A 364 -1.57 24.54 -6.13
N ALA A 365 -0.80 24.88 -7.17
CA ALA A 365 -0.92 26.15 -7.87
C ALA A 365 -2.06 26.21 -8.90
N VAL A 366 -2.39 25.08 -9.55
CA VAL A 366 -3.39 25.02 -10.63
C VAL A 366 -4.74 24.45 -10.17
N HIS A 367 -4.79 23.77 -9.03
CA HIS A 367 -5.96 23.05 -8.51
C HIS A 367 -6.52 21.98 -9.47
N SER A 368 -5.66 21.43 -10.34
CA SER A 368 -5.98 20.31 -11.24
C SER A 368 -4.79 19.35 -11.36
N ASN A 369 -5.07 18.06 -11.53
CA ASN A 369 -4.07 17.04 -11.82
C ASN A 369 -3.80 16.89 -13.33
N ASN A 370 -4.65 17.46 -14.18
CA ASN A 370 -4.59 17.25 -15.62
C ASN A 370 -3.56 18.19 -16.26
N MET A 371 -2.65 17.63 -17.05
CA MET A 371 -1.64 18.42 -17.78
C MET A 371 -2.26 19.31 -18.86
N SER A 372 -3.45 18.93 -19.36
CA SER A 372 -4.25 19.75 -20.28
C SER A 372 -4.64 21.12 -19.68
N ASP A 373 -4.88 21.19 -18.37
CA ASP A 373 -5.21 22.44 -17.65
C ASP A 373 -3.97 23.28 -17.28
N MET A 374 -2.76 22.78 -17.54
CA MET A 374 -1.50 23.46 -17.23
C MET A 374 -0.96 24.25 -18.43
N GLY A 375 0.34 24.53 -18.51
CA GLY A 375 0.96 25.26 -19.62
C GLY A 375 1.68 26.52 -19.17
N GLY A 376 2.79 26.88 -19.81
CA GLY A 376 3.53 28.11 -19.51
C GLY A 376 4.05 28.23 -18.08
N MET A 377 4.00 27.16 -17.27
CA MET A 377 4.28 27.18 -15.83
C MET A 377 5.71 27.61 -15.49
N ARG A 378 6.64 27.54 -16.45
CA ARG A 378 8.03 28.01 -16.27
C ARG A 378 8.11 29.49 -15.88
N LYS A 379 7.17 30.31 -16.35
CA LYS A 379 7.15 31.76 -16.05
C LYS A 379 6.74 32.04 -14.60
N TYR A 380 5.83 31.21 -14.08
CA TYR A 380 5.18 31.39 -12.79
C TYR A 380 5.90 30.66 -11.64
N MET A 381 6.45 29.47 -11.94
CA MET A 381 7.07 28.58 -10.95
C MET A 381 8.48 28.13 -11.41
N PRO A 382 9.47 29.04 -11.48
CA PRO A 382 10.80 28.75 -12.01
C PRO A 382 11.60 27.73 -11.18
N HIS A 383 11.41 27.70 -9.86
CA HIS A 383 12.10 26.72 -9.01
C HIS A 383 11.51 25.33 -9.22
N THR A 384 10.19 25.22 -9.16
CA THR A 384 9.49 23.96 -9.47
C THR A 384 9.86 23.46 -10.87
N PHE A 385 9.93 24.34 -11.87
CA PHE A 385 10.38 24.01 -13.23
C PHE A 385 11.77 23.36 -13.24
N TRP A 386 12.80 24.02 -12.72
CA TRP A 386 14.17 23.48 -12.78
C TRP A 386 14.30 22.17 -11.99
N THR A 387 13.67 22.09 -10.82
CA THR A 387 13.68 20.86 -10.02
C THR A 387 12.97 19.70 -10.71
N PHE A 388 11.84 19.96 -11.39
CA PHE A 388 11.11 18.95 -12.14
C PHE A 388 11.87 18.49 -13.39
N ILE A 389 12.57 19.40 -14.07
CA ILE A 389 13.45 19.07 -15.20
C ILE A 389 14.61 18.18 -14.73
N VAL A 390 15.26 18.51 -13.60
CA VAL A 390 16.33 17.66 -13.04
C VAL A 390 15.81 16.25 -12.72
N GLY A 391 14.65 16.13 -12.06
CA GLY A 391 14.03 14.84 -11.80
C GLY A 391 13.67 14.08 -13.08
N SER A 392 13.21 14.78 -14.11
CA SER A 392 12.84 14.19 -15.41
C SER A 392 14.06 13.70 -16.18
N LEU A 393 15.16 14.46 -16.16
CA LEU A 393 16.43 14.07 -16.77
C LEU A 393 17.06 12.88 -16.03
N ALA A 394 16.99 12.87 -14.70
CA ALA A 394 17.40 11.73 -13.89
C ALA A 394 16.58 10.48 -14.24
N LEU A 395 15.24 10.59 -14.28
CA LEU A 395 14.38 9.47 -14.68
C LEU A 395 14.67 8.99 -16.11
N ALA A 396 14.96 9.89 -17.05
CA ALA A 396 15.26 9.56 -18.44
C ALA A 396 16.65 8.92 -18.64
N GLY A 397 17.56 9.06 -17.66
CA GLY A 397 18.94 8.56 -17.78
C GLY A 397 19.84 9.48 -18.59
N PHE A 398 19.64 10.80 -18.52
CA PHE A 398 20.52 11.77 -19.20
C PHE A 398 21.94 11.77 -18.58
N PRO A 399 23.03 11.89 -19.36
CA PRO A 399 24.39 11.89 -18.84
C PRO A 399 24.59 12.83 -17.63
N MET A 400 25.40 12.38 -16.66
CA MET A 400 25.67 13.08 -15.39
C MET A 400 24.50 13.19 -14.41
N THR A 401 23.40 12.46 -14.62
CA THR A 401 22.32 12.32 -13.64
C THR A 401 22.36 10.96 -12.94
N ALA A 402 21.71 10.82 -11.79
CA ALA A 402 21.77 9.57 -11.05
C ALA A 402 21.11 8.37 -11.75
N GLY A 403 20.08 8.61 -12.54
CA GLY A 403 19.45 7.56 -13.33
C GLY A 403 20.27 7.12 -14.54
N PHE A 404 21.23 7.93 -15.01
CA PHE A 404 22.15 7.50 -16.07
C PHE A 404 23.03 6.35 -15.57
N PHE A 405 23.77 6.57 -14.49
CA PHE A 405 24.68 5.56 -13.94
C PHE A 405 23.94 4.27 -13.55
N SER A 406 22.77 4.39 -12.93
CA SER A 406 22.04 3.20 -12.47
C SER A 406 21.32 2.44 -13.58
N LYS A 407 20.83 3.10 -14.64
CA LYS A 407 20.20 2.40 -15.77
C LYS A 407 21.20 1.76 -16.70
N ASP A 408 22.32 2.44 -16.93
CA ASP A 408 23.42 1.91 -17.75
C ASP A 408 23.89 0.57 -17.17
N GLU A 409 24.09 0.52 -15.86
CA GLU A 409 24.47 -0.71 -15.13
C GLU A 409 23.48 -1.87 -15.33
N ILE A 410 22.17 -1.58 -15.40
CA ILE A 410 21.14 -2.60 -15.66
C ILE A 410 21.24 -3.12 -17.10
N LEU A 411 21.46 -2.24 -18.07
CA LEU A 411 21.62 -2.64 -19.47
C LEU A 411 22.89 -3.48 -19.63
N VAL A 412 23.99 -3.05 -19.05
CA VAL A 412 25.26 -3.78 -19.04
C VAL A 412 25.11 -5.15 -18.39
N SER A 413 24.42 -5.24 -17.24
CA SER A 413 24.10 -6.54 -16.60
C SER A 413 23.36 -7.48 -17.55
N GLY A 414 22.40 -6.95 -18.32
CA GLY A 414 21.70 -7.71 -19.37
C GLY A 414 22.62 -8.18 -20.49
N GLN A 415 23.53 -7.34 -20.97
CA GLN A 415 24.49 -7.67 -22.02
C GLN A 415 25.49 -8.74 -21.57
N ILE A 416 26.01 -8.66 -20.34
CA ILE A 416 26.90 -9.68 -19.78
C ILE A 416 26.15 -11.01 -19.64
N TRP A 417 24.90 -10.98 -19.15
CA TRP A 417 24.05 -12.17 -19.04
C TRP A 417 23.76 -12.80 -20.41
N ALA A 418 23.56 -11.98 -21.44
CA ALA A 418 23.42 -12.43 -22.82
C ALA A 418 24.69 -13.07 -23.37
N GLY A 419 25.87 -12.50 -23.07
CA GLY A 419 27.17 -13.04 -23.43
C GLY A 419 27.42 -14.46 -22.90
N ASN A 420 26.78 -14.81 -21.79
CA ASN A 420 26.79 -16.16 -21.21
C ASN A 420 25.77 -17.13 -21.86
N GLY A 421 25.13 -16.74 -22.97
CA GLY A 421 24.22 -17.59 -23.76
C GLY A 421 22.76 -17.57 -23.30
N PHE A 422 22.38 -16.70 -22.37
CA PHE A 422 21.01 -16.62 -21.86
C PHE A 422 20.19 -15.53 -22.56
N VAL A 423 19.15 -15.95 -23.30
CA VAL A 423 18.24 -15.06 -24.05
C VAL A 423 17.57 -14.00 -23.17
N THR A 424 17.36 -14.26 -21.86
CA THR A 424 16.79 -13.27 -20.94
C THR A 424 17.65 -12.01 -20.84
N GLY A 425 18.97 -12.12 -20.97
CA GLY A 425 19.89 -10.98 -20.94
C GLY A 425 19.69 -10.06 -22.14
N ASP A 426 19.61 -10.64 -23.35
CA ASP A 426 19.32 -9.90 -24.58
C ASP A 426 17.99 -9.16 -24.49
N LEU A 427 16.98 -9.80 -23.92
CA LEU A 427 15.67 -9.19 -23.72
C LEU A 427 15.74 -8.03 -22.73
N VAL A 428 16.45 -8.17 -21.61
CA VAL A 428 16.65 -7.06 -20.65
C VAL A 428 17.33 -5.88 -21.33
N PHE A 429 18.38 -6.13 -22.13
CA PHE A 429 19.10 -5.07 -22.82
C PHE A 429 18.22 -4.35 -23.86
N TRP A 430 17.68 -5.07 -24.84
CA TRP A 430 16.96 -4.45 -25.96
C TRP A 430 15.60 -3.88 -25.56
N VAL A 431 14.84 -4.59 -24.74
CA VAL A 431 13.55 -4.08 -24.24
C VAL A 431 13.79 -2.96 -23.22
N GLY A 432 14.85 -3.06 -22.42
CA GLY A 432 15.31 -1.98 -21.55
C GLY A 432 15.66 -0.70 -22.32
N LEU A 433 16.39 -0.80 -23.42
CA LEU A 433 16.69 0.35 -24.28
C LEU A 433 15.41 0.95 -24.90
N ALA A 434 14.49 0.11 -25.36
CA ALA A 434 13.20 0.55 -25.90
C ALA A 434 12.34 1.24 -24.83
N ALA A 435 12.32 0.73 -23.60
CA ALA A 435 11.62 1.36 -22.48
C ALA A 435 12.28 2.68 -22.04
N ALA A 436 13.60 2.84 -22.24
CA ALA A 436 14.30 4.10 -21.95
C ALA A 436 13.89 5.19 -22.94
N PHE A 437 13.73 4.82 -24.22
CA PHE A 437 13.12 5.68 -25.24
C PHE A 437 11.70 6.10 -24.86
N VAL A 438 10.83 5.14 -24.51
CA VAL A 438 9.44 5.42 -24.09
C VAL A 438 9.39 6.33 -22.87
N THR A 439 10.28 6.07 -21.89
CA THR A 439 10.44 6.88 -20.68
C THR A 439 10.80 8.32 -20.97
N THR A 440 11.81 8.51 -21.81
CA THR A 440 12.22 9.85 -22.23
C THR A 440 11.09 10.55 -22.95
N PHE A 441 10.36 9.85 -23.83
CA PHE A 441 9.27 10.44 -24.60
C PHE A 441 8.10 10.91 -23.71
N TYR A 442 7.57 10.06 -22.81
CA TYR A 442 6.44 10.48 -21.98
C TYR A 442 6.83 11.58 -20.97
N MET A 443 8.07 11.60 -20.48
CA MET A 443 8.54 12.67 -19.60
C MET A 443 8.77 13.98 -20.36
N ALA A 444 9.32 13.92 -21.58
CA ALA A 444 9.44 15.09 -22.44
C ALA A 444 8.06 15.64 -22.81
N ARG A 445 7.08 14.79 -23.15
CA ARG A 445 5.67 15.17 -23.35
C ARG A 445 5.12 15.90 -22.13
N ALA A 446 5.25 15.31 -20.93
CA ALA A 446 4.78 15.94 -19.70
C ALA A 446 5.44 17.31 -19.47
N CYS A 447 6.76 17.41 -19.59
CA CYS A 447 7.47 18.67 -19.39
C CYS A 447 7.03 19.75 -20.38
N LEU A 448 6.86 19.41 -21.66
CA LEU A 448 6.41 20.35 -22.69
C LEU A 448 4.97 20.81 -22.44
N LEU A 449 4.06 19.91 -22.10
CA LEU A 449 2.67 20.25 -21.82
C LEU A 449 2.52 21.15 -20.58
N ILE A 450 3.28 20.87 -19.52
CA ILE A 450 3.21 21.61 -18.26
C ILE A 450 3.88 22.97 -18.36
N PHE A 451 5.10 23.03 -18.90
CA PHE A 451 5.96 24.21 -18.74
C PHE A 451 6.11 25.08 -19.99
N ALA A 452 5.86 24.55 -21.19
CA ALA A 452 5.94 25.30 -22.43
C ALA A 452 4.57 25.89 -22.83
N GLY A 453 4.58 26.77 -23.83
CA GLY A 453 3.37 27.44 -24.32
C GLY A 453 2.81 28.49 -23.36
N GLU A 454 1.52 28.73 -23.46
CA GLU A 454 0.76 29.64 -22.60
C GLU A 454 0.00 28.85 -21.52
N PHE A 455 -0.30 29.51 -20.42
CA PHE A 455 -1.09 28.94 -19.33
C PHE A 455 -2.54 28.80 -19.76
N ARG A 456 -3.11 27.60 -19.54
CA ARG A 456 -4.46 27.24 -20.00
C ARG A 456 -5.48 27.12 -18.87
N GLY A 457 -5.03 27.05 -17.62
CA GLY A 457 -5.90 26.99 -16.45
C GLY A 457 -6.64 28.31 -16.25
N GLY A 458 -7.96 28.26 -15.99
CA GLY A 458 -8.78 29.45 -15.73
C GLY A 458 -10.07 29.60 -16.54
N HIS A 459 -10.48 28.60 -17.34
CA HIS A 459 -11.74 28.68 -18.08
C HIS A 459 -12.98 28.39 -17.22
N ASP A 460 -13.88 29.38 -17.19
CA ASP A 460 -15.24 29.40 -16.66
C ASP A 460 -15.95 28.03 -16.56
N THR A 461 -16.30 27.62 -15.35
CA THR A 461 -17.29 26.57 -15.07
C THR A 461 -18.74 27.07 -15.23
N HIS A 462 -18.97 28.11 -16.04
CA HIS A 462 -20.30 28.65 -16.36
C HIS A 462 -20.72 28.46 -17.83
N GLY A 463 -20.10 27.51 -18.53
CA GLY A 463 -20.69 26.89 -19.72
C GLY A 463 -21.39 25.61 -19.33
N ASP A 464 -22.71 25.58 -19.52
CA ASP A 464 -23.64 24.43 -19.44
C ASP A 464 -23.00 23.05 -19.13
N PRO A 465 -23.31 22.42 -17.98
CA PRO A 465 -22.80 21.10 -17.61
C PRO A 465 -23.00 20.03 -18.68
N ASP A 466 -23.99 20.18 -19.58
CA ASP A 466 -24.33 19.16 -20.56
C ASP A 466 -23.32 19.01 -21.71
N VAL A 467 -22.46 20.00 -21.99
CA VAL A 467 -21.57 19.94 -23.16
C VAL A 467 -20.20 19.33 -22.83
N ARG A 468 -19.72 19.41 -21.59
CA ARG A 468 -18.48 18.71 -21.16
C ARG A 468 -18.74 17.26 -20.74
N HIS A 469 -19.95 16.91 -20.32
CA HIS A 469 -20.33 15.52 -20.06
C HIS A 469 -20.43 14.65 -21.31
N GLN A 470 -20.56 15.20 -22.51
CA GLN A 470 -20.56 14.39 -23.75
C GLN A 470 -19.15 14.05 -24.29
N ALA A 471 -18.13 14.86 -23.98
CA ALA A 471 -16.73 14.56 -24.33
C ALA A 471 -15.96 13.84 -23.21
N ALA A 472 -16.28 14.11 -21.93
CA ALA A 472 -15.73 13.37 -20.78
C ALA A 472 -16.53 12.08 -20.46
N GLY A 473 -17.80 12.00 -20.88
CA GLY A 473 -18.64 10.81 -20.72
C GLY A 473 -18.41 9.71 -21.76
N SER A 474 -17.57 9.94 -22.77
CA SER A 474 -17.19 8.92 -23.77
C SER A 474 -15.78 8.34 -23.56
N ALA A 475 -15.07 8.75 -22.50
CA ALA A 475 -13.79 8.19 -22.09
C ALA A 475 -13.68 8.15 -20.55
N GLY A 476 -14.45 7.26 -19.91
CA GLY A 476 -14.33 7.07 -18.45
C GLY A 476 -15.51 6.41 -17.74
N VAL A 477 -16.59 6.07 -18.43
CA VAL A 477 -17.69 5.27 -17.85
C VAL A 477 -17.79 3.97 -18.65
N ASP A 478 -17.68 2.84 -17.95
CA ASP A 478 -18.02 1.52 -18.47
C ASP A 478 -19.44 1.52 -19.07
N PRO A 479 -19.64 1.30 -20.39
CA PRO A 479 -20.98 1.15 -20.96
C PRO A 479 -21.64 -0.21 -20.61
N VAL A 480 -21.13 -0.95 -19.63
CA VAL A 480 -21.60 -2.31 -19.28
C VAL A 480 -22.28 -2.36 -17.90
N LEU A 481 -22.28 -1.28 -17.13
CA LEU A 481 -23.04 -1.18 -15.87
C LEU A 481 -24.45 -0.61 -16.04
N ALA A 482 -24.82 -0.13 -17.22
CA ALA A 482 -26.17 0.35 -17.54
C ALA A 482 -26.89 -0.61 -18.51
N GLY A 483 -27.02 -1.88 -18.13
CA GLY A 483 -27.60 -2.88 -19.03
C GLY A 483 -28.03 -4.19 -18.42
N HIS A 484 -28.38 -4.25 -17.13
CA HIS A 484 -29.19 -5.36 -16.58
C HIS A 484 -30.07 -4.78 -15.46
N GLY A 485 -31.25 -4.33 -15.84
CA GLY A 485 -32.31 -3.99 -14.90
C GLY A 485 -32.76 -5.26 -14.16
N VAL A 486 -32.38 -5.37 -12.90
CA VAL A 486 -33.24 -6.01 -11.91
C VAL A 486 -34.11 -4.89 -11.38
N THR A 487 -35.38 -4.90 -11.79
CA THR A 487 -36.43 -4.06 -11.22
C THR A 487 -36.57 -4.41 -9.75
N VAL A 488 -36.01 -3.58 -8.87
CA VAL A 488 -36.45 -3.49 -7.48
C VAL A 488 -37.48 -2.36 -7.48
N ASP A 489 -38.76 -2.73 -7.43
CA ASP A 489 -39.84 -1.77 -7.21
C ASP A 489 -39.61 -1.07 -5.87
N ALA A 490 -39.15 0.17 -5.94
CA ALA A 490 -39.17 1.11 -4.84
C ALA A 490 -40.54 1.79 -4.82
N ALA A 491 -41.53 1.13 -4.22
CA ALA A 491 -42.72 1.79 -3.70
C ALA A 491 -42.58 1.92 -2.18
N HIS A 492 -42.73 3.15 -1.70
CA HIS A 492 -42.86 3.58 -0.30
C HIS A 492 -41.60 3.65 0.57
N ALA A 493 -40.99 4.84 0.57
CA ALA A 493 -40.39 5.41 1.78
C ALA A 493 -40.79 6.89 1.84
N GLN A 494 -41.97 7.14 2.40
CA GLN A 494 -42.43 8.46 2.78
C GLN A 494 -42.98 8.33 4.19
N ASP A 495 -42.38 9.11 5.10
CA ASP A 495 -42.77 9.40 6.47
C ASP A 495 -42.93 8.21 7.43
N ASP A 496 -42.17 8.23 8.55
CA ASP A 496 -42.74 7.95 9.86
C ASP A 496 -41.80 8.38 11.00
N ASP A 497 -41.98 9.62 11.44
CA ASP A 497 -41.89 10.01 12.85
C ASP A 497 -43.30 9.91 13.44
N ARG A 498 -43.58 8.89 14.28
CA ARG A 498 -44.43 8.95 15.50
C ARG A 498 -44.91 7.56 15.99
N ALA A 499 -44.52 7.27 17.23
CA ALA A 499 -45.35 6.78 18.35
C ALA A 499 -46.40 5.65 18.16
N ALA A 500 -46.15 4.56 18.89
CA ALA A 500 -47.04 3.89 19.88
C ALA A 500 -48.31 3.12 19.48
N ASP A 501 -48.43 1.99 20.19
CA ASP A 501 -49.62 1.20 20.59
C ASP A 501 -50.30 0.20 19.64
N ASP A 502 -50.16 -1.07 20.07
CA ASP A 502 -51.15 -2.12 20.23
C ASP A 502 -51.85 -2.85 19.06
N ALA A 503 -51.97 -4.17 19.32
CA ALA A 503 -53.01 -5.12 18.90
C ALA A 503 -52.83 -5.95 17.61
N VAL A 504 -52.24 -7.14 17.82
CA VAL A 504 -52.72 -8.49 17.44
C VAL A 504 -54.04 -8.57 16.65
N THR A 505 -54.03 -9.24 15.49
CA THR A 505 -54.94 -10.39 15.21
C THR A 505 -54.53 -11.22 13.98
N VAL A 506 -54.77 -12.53 14.12
CA VAL A 506 -54.47 -13.67 13.24
C VAL A 506 -55.64 -13.94 12.28
N VAL A 507 -55.39 -14.63 11.15
CA VAL A 507 -56.21 -15.69 10.44
C VAL A 507 -55.87 -15.62 8.93
N ALA A 508 -55.06 -16.52 8.35
CA ALA A 508 -55.24 -17.95 7.98
C ALA A 508 -55.91 -18.21 6.61
N GLY A 509 -55.24 -19.05 5.80
CA GLY A 509 -55.75 -19.80 4.64
C GLY A 509 -55.60 -19.10 3.28
N GLY A 510 -55.16 -19.70 2.18
CA GLY A 510 -54.81 -21.08 1.86
C GLY A 510 -54.90 -21.27 0.34
N HIS A 511 -54.05 -22.15 -0.20
CA HIS A 511 -54.17 -22.91 -1.46
C HIS A 511 -53.97 -22.21 -2.83
N ALA A 512 -53.08 -22.85 -3.60
CA ALA A 512 -52.60 -22.62 -4.97
C ALA A 512 -53.59 -23.19 -6.05
N PRO A 513 -53.19 -23.45 -7.32
CA PRO A 513 -52.42 -22.70 -8.33
C PRO A 513 -53.10 -22.66 -9.74
N ALA A 514 -52.35 -22.12 -10.73
CA ALA A 514 -52.31 -22.47 -12.15
C ALA A 514 -53.14 -21.66 -13.17
N ALA A 515 -52.46 -21.10 -14.19
CA ALA A 515 -52.53 -21.55 -15.58
C ALA A 515 -51.78 -20.59 -16.52
N GLN A 516 -51.02 -21.17 -17.45
CA GLN A 516 -50.35 -20.54 -18.59
C GLN A 516 -51.32 -20.39 -19.78
N GLY A 517 -51.03 -19.47 -20.71
CA GLY A 517 -51.19 -19.78 -22.13
C GLY A 517 -51.76 -18.69 -23.05
N ALA A 518 -50.85 -18.08 -23.81
CA ALA A 518 -50.82 -18.06 -25.29
C ALA A 518 -51.51 -16.93 -26.11
N GLY A 519 -50.66 -16.35 -26.98
CA GLY A 519 -50.93 -15.95 -28.39
C GLY A 519 -51.48 -14.53 -28.60
N SER A 520 -51.20 -13.80 -29.67
CA SER A 520 -50.33 -13.89 -30.87
C SER A 520 -50.62 -12.65 -31.75
N HIS A 521 -49.80 -12.38 -32.79
CA HIS A 521 -50.05 -11.49 -33.96
C HIS A 521 -50.01 -9.96 -33.75
N ASP A 522 -49.65 -9.08 -34.69
CA ASP A 522 -48.96 -9.09 -36.00
C ASP A 522 -48.80 -7.60 -36.44
N ALA A 523 -47.86 -7.34 -37.37
CA ALA A 523 -47.77 -6.27 -38.39
C ALA A 523 -48.21 -4.79 -38.18
N GLY A 524 -47.30 -3.87 -38.57
CA GLY A 524 -47.45 -3.10 -39.82
C GLY A 524 -47.81 -1.60 -39.79
N HIS A 525 -46.95 -0.78 -40.45
CA HIS A 525 -47.23 0.49 -41.19
C HIS A 525 -47.89 1.68 -40.43
N ALA A 526 -47.84 2.95 -40.85
CA ALA A 526 -47.06 3.81 -41.73
C ALA A 526 -47.66 5.25 -41.59
N THR A 527 -46.84 6.27 -41.85
CA THR A 527 -47.15 7.59 -42.47
C THR A 527 -48.01 8.67 -41.78
N SER A 528 -47.52 9.91 -41.98
CA SER A 528 -48.22 11.22 -42.13
C SER A 528 -48.90 11.79 -40.87
N GLY A 529 -48.92 13.09 -40.61
CA GLY A 529 -48.58 14.28 -41.38
C GLY A 529 -49.36 15.46 -40.78
N ASP A 530 -48.83 16.66 -41.00
CA ASP A 530 -49.51 17.95 -41.01
C ASP A 530 -49.88 18.73 -39.73
N ALA A 531 -49.54 20.02 -39.88
CA ALA A 531 -50.38 21.21 -39.65
C ALA A 531 -50.02 22.13 -38.47
N ALA A 532 -49.41 23.24 -38.90
CA ALA A 532 -49.34 24.56 -38.29
C ALA A 532 -50.67 25.12 -37.74
N SER A 533 -50.58 26.03 -36.78
CA SER A 533 -51.11 27.41 -36.89
C SER A 533 -50.88 28.19 -35.58
N GLY A 534 -50.51 29.47 -35.70
CA GLY A 534 -50.38 30.41 -34.59
C GLY A 534 -51.63 31.29 -34.42
N THR A 535 -51.64 32.07 -33.34
CA THR A 535 -52.31 33.39 -33.11
C THR A 535 -52.28 33.66 -31.59
N ALA A 536 -51.65 34.72 -31.07
CA ALA A 536 -52.04 36.14 -31.01
C ALA A 536 -52.86 36.53 -29.75
N THR A 537 -52.18 37.28 -28.86
CA THR A 537 -52.58 38.53 -28.15
C THR A 537 -53.91 38.68 -27.39
N SER A 538 -53.83 39.13 -26.13
CA SER A 538 -54.61 40.19 -25.42
C SER A 538 -54.28 40.08 -23.91
N GLY A 539 -54.27 41.07 -23.03
CA GLY A 539 -54.69 42.47 -23.03
C GLY A 539 -55.25 42.84 -21.64
N THR A 540 -54.75 43.96 -21.06
CA THR A 540 -55.41 44.92 -20.14
C THR A 540 -55.56 44.68 -18.62
N ASP A 541 -54.90 45.58 -17.87
CA ASP A 541 -55.36 46.54 -16.83
C ASP A 541 -56.25 46.15 -15.63
N ARG A 542 -55.86 46.61 -14.41
CA ARG A 542 -56.48 47.74 -13.64
C ARG A 542 -56.01 47.87 -12.18
N ASP A 543 -55.80 49.14 -11.77
CA ASP A 543 -56.18 49.84 -10.51
C ASP A 543 -55.85 49.25 -9.10
N ALA A 544 -55.65 49.97 -7.99
CA ALA A 544 -55.38 51.37 -7.62
C ALA A 544 -55.21 51.43 -6.06
N SER A 545 -54.41 52.39 -5.58
CA SER A 545 -54.55 53.23 -4.35
C SER A 545 -54.81 52.63 -2.93
N ASP A 546 -53.94 52.99 -1.97
CA ASP A 546 -54.13 54.05 -0.93
C ASP A 546 -53.71 53.70 0.53
N ALA A 547 -53.16 54.72 1.22
CA ALA A 547 -53.03 55.01 2.67
C ALA A 547 -52.55 53.91 3.68
N GLY A 548 -51.81 54.16 4.77
CA GLY A 548 -51.41 55.38 5.47
C GLY A 548 -51.29 55.13 6.99
N SER A 549 -50.09 55.31 7.55
CA SER A 549 -49.78 55.96 8.86
C SER A 549 -49.95 55.28 10.25
N HIS A 550 -48.98 55.64 11.11
CA HIS A 550 -48.89 55.69 12.59
C HIS A 550 -48.63 54.38 13.38
N ALA A 551 -47.57 54.16 14.19
CA ALA A 551 -46.66 54.95 15.08
C ALA A 551 -46.95 54.76 16.59
N VAL A 552 -45.88 54.97 17.38
CA VAL A 552 -45.74 55.03 18.87
C VAL A 552 -45.40 53.68 19.52
N GLY A 553 -44.31 53.45 20.27
CA GLY A 553 -43.44 54.29 21.14
C GLY A 553 -43.34 53.56 22.50
N ALA A 554 -42.36 53.67 23.41
CA ALA A 554 -41.10 54.40 23.56
C ALA A 554 -40.40 53.94 24.86
N GLY A 555 -39.12 54.30 25.04
CA GLY A 555 -38.43 54.54 26.34
C GLY A 555 -37.69 53.35 26.97
N VAL A 556 -36.51 53.47 27.59
CA VAL A 556 -35.82 54.61 28.25
C VAL A 556 -34.30 54.35 28.33
N ALA A 557 -33.50 55.43 28.35
CA ALA A 557 -32.04 55.50 28.40
C ALA A 557 -31.45 55.75 29.81
N ALA A 558 -30.14 55.49 29.99
CA ALA A 558 -29.16 56.25 30.83
C ALA A 558 -27.74 55.62 30.66
N HIS A 559 -26.76 56.27 30.00
CA HIS A 559 -25.76 57.27 30.46
C HIS A 559 -24.67 56.82 31.46
N GLY A 560 -23.39 56.99 31.07
CA GLY A 560 -22.30 57.34 32.00
C GLY A 560 -20.84 56.98 31.60
N ALA A 561 -20.14 57.95 30.96
CA ALA A 561 -18.69 58.32 31.01
C ALA A 561 -17.57 57.24 30.90
N GLY A 562 -16.38 57.45 30.31
CA GLY A 562 -15.69 58.63 29.74
C GLY A 562 -14.15 58.43 29.82
N SER A 563 -13.47 58.53 28.66
CA SER A 563 -12.05 58.88 28.37
C SER A 563 -10.86 58.14 29.03
N HIS A 564 -9.93 57.61 28.20
CA HIS A 564 -8.61 58.23 27.93
C HIS A 564 -7.88 57.50 26.78
N ALA A 565 -7.22 58.27 25.92
CA ALA A 565 -6.48 57.86 24.72
C ALA A 565 -4.97 57.69 25.00
N MET A 566 -4.27 56.84 24.23
CA MET A 566 -3.13 57.20 23.34
C MET A 566 -2.21 56.01 22.97
N GLY A 567 -1.83 55.97 21.68
CA GLY A 567 -0.68 55.22 21.10
C GLY A 567 -1.05 53.85 20.53
N GLY A 568 -1.06 53.55 19.22
CA GLY A 568 -0.25 54.08 18.12
C GLY A 568 0.68 52.96 17.63
N GLY A 569 0.24 52.15 16.66
CA GLY A 569 1.04 51.09 16.05
C GLY A 569 0.29 50.41 14.91
N HIS A 570 0.60 50.81 13.68
CA HIS A 570 0.04 50.29 12.43
C HIS A 570 0.40 48.81 12.21
N GLY A 571 -0.62 48.02 11.87
CA GLY A 571 -0.51 46.71 11.23
C GLY A 571 -1.88 46.41 10.63
N THR A 572 -2.01 46.65 9.33
CA THR A 572 -3.26 46.45 8.58
C THR A 572 -3.52 44.95 8.43
N ASP A 573 -4.50 44.45 9.16
CA ASP A 573 -5.14 43.18 8.87
C ASP A 573 -5.95 43.34 7.57
N ASP A 574 -5.49 42.70 6.50
CA ASP A 574 -6.27 42.54 5.28
C ASP A 574 -6.13 41.09 4.80
N HIS A 575 -7.00 40.21 5.32
CA HIS A 575 -7.25 38.88 4.76
C HIS A 575 -8.76 38.64 4.72
N GLY A 576 -9.42 39.37 3.83
CA GLY A 576 -10.77 39.09 3.38
C GLY A 576 -10.76 38.34 2.04
N ALA A 577 -11.49 37.22 1.99
CA ALA A 577 -12.00 36.56 0.78
C ALA A 577 -10.97 36.09 -0.29
N HIS A 578 -10.39 34.90 -0.11
CA HIS A 578 -9.82 34.15 -1.24
C HIS A 578 -10.94 33.38 -1.98
N GLY A 579 -11.61 34.09 -2.88
CA GLY A 579 -12.46 33.52 -3.92
C GLY A 579 -12.09 34.15 -5.26
N ALA A 580 -11.74 33.29 -6.23
CA ALA A 580 -11.60 33.55 -7.66
C ALA A 580 -10.31 34.28 -8.14
N HIS A 581 -9.54 33.56 -8.98
CA HIS A 581 -8.51 34.05 -9.92
C HIS A 581 -7.23 34.65 -9.34
N ALA A 582 -6.38 33.83 -8.70
CA ALA A 582 -4.96 34.13 -8.59
C ALA A 582 -4.22 33.50 -9.78
N GLU A 583 -3.37 34.28 -10.47
CA GLU A 583 -2.39 33.71 -11.39
C GLU A 583 -1.54 32.67 -10.62
N PRO A 584 -1.12 31.56 -11.26
CA PRO A 584 -0.27 30.59 -10.60
C PRO A 584 0.96 31.28 -10.02
N HIS A 585 1.35 30.90 -8.81
CA HIS A 585 2.55 31.40 -8.16
C HIS A 585 3.40 30.24 -7.67
N GLU A 586 4.68 30.50 -7.43
CA GLU A 586 5.56 29.54 -6.79
C GLU A 586 5.05 29.15 -5.39
N SER A 587 5.30 27.90 -4.99
CA SER A 587 5.01 27.43 -3.64
C SER A 587 5.92 28.10 -2.61
N GLY A 588 5.51 28.12 -1.33
CA GLY A 588 6.34 28.62 -0.26
C GLY A 588 7.60 27.77 0.00
N LEU A 589 8.49 28.31 0.84
CA LEU A 589 9.80 27.73 1.11
C LEU A 589 9.73 26.30 1.67
N GLN A 590 8.67 25.95 2.41
CA GLN A 590 8.53 24.60 2.99
C GLN A 590 8.27 23.54 1.92
N MET A 591 7.70 23.92 0.77
CA MET A 591 7.53 23.02 -0.36
C MET A 591 8.74 23.05 -1.29
N VAL A 592 9.31 24.22 -1.57
CA VAL A 592 10.44 24.38 -2.53
C VAL A 592 11.76 23.80 -1.99
N LEU A 593 12.05 23.96 -0.70
CA LEU A 593 13.32 23.49 -0.13
C LEU A 593 13.51 21.97 -0.28
N PRO A 594 12.51 21.10 0.04
CA PRO A 594 12.56 19.68 -0.28
C PRO A 594 12.87 19.37 -1.75
N LEU A 595 12.29 20.13 -2.69
CA LEU A 595 12.53 19.93 -4.13
C LEU A 595 13.99 20.21 -4.49
N ILE A 596 14.55 21.29 -3.97
CA ILE A 596 15.95 21.66 -4.24
C ILE A 596 16.90 20.59 -3.68
N ILE A 597 16.68 20.14 -2.45
CA ILE A 597 17.50 19.09 -1.82
C ILE A 597 17.44 17.80 -2.64
N LEU A 598 16.24 17.36 -3.02
CA LEU A 598 16.06 16.16 -3.83
C LEU A 598 16.65 16.31 -5.24
N ALA A 599 16.61 17.51 -5.84
CA ALA A 599 17.26 17.78 -7.12
C ALA A 599 18.78 17.64 -7.03
N VAL A 600 19.41 18.18 -5.98
CA VAL A 600 20.84 17.99 -5.73
C VAL A 600 21.16 16.51 -5.57
N LEU A 601 20.43 15.78 -4.73
CA LEU A 601 20.62 14.34 -4.54
C LEU A 601 20.43 13.54 -5.83
N SER A 602 19.46 13.91 -6.66
CA SER A 602 19.20 13.27 -7.97
C SER A 602 20.32 13.48 -8.99
N LEU A 603 21.20 14.47 -8.78
CA LEU A 603 22.40 14.70 -9.60
C LEU A 603 23.63 14.02 -8.99
N THR A 604 23.81 14.13 -7.67
CA THR A 604 25.06 13.75 -7.02
C THR A 604 25.13 12.30 -6.58
N VAL A 605 24.01 11.68 -6.16
CA VAL A 605 24.02 10.33 -5.58
C VAL A 605 24.49 9.28 -6.59
N GLY A 606 24.19 9.47 -7.88
CA GLY A 606 24.66 8.54 -8.90
C GLY A 606 26.17 8.58 -9.13
N LEU A 607 26.87 9.64 -8.70
CA LEU A 607 28.33 9.69 -8.82
C LEU A 607 29.00 8.65 -7.92
N ILE A 608 28.35 8.23 -6.83
CA ILE A 608 28.88 7.24 -5.89
C ILE A 608 29.11 5.86 -6.55
N GLY A 609 28.26 5.48 -7.51
CA GLY A 609 28.41 4.26 -8.30
C GLY A 609 29.04 4.50 -9.67
N SER A 610 29.59 5.69 -9.93
CA SER A 610 30.12 6.04 -11.25
C SER A 610 31.58 5.62 -11.43
N PRO A 611 32.05 5.46 -12.68
CA PRO A 611 33.47 5.28 -12.99
C PRO A 611 34.36 6.44 -12.51
N LEU A 612 33.79 7.61 -12.19
CA LEU A 612 34.51 8.76 -11.66
C LEU A 612 34.79 8.63 -10.15
N TRP A 613 34.15 7.67 -9.49
CA TRP A 613 34.30 7.36 -8.07
C TRP A 613 35.12 6.09 -7.91
N THR A 614 36.41 6.19 -8.23
CA THR A 614 37.37 5.06 -8.17
C THR A 614 37.91 4.81 -6.76
N ALA A 615 37.10 5.01 -5.73
CA ALA A 615 37.50 4.67 -4.38
C ALA A 615 37.52 3.13 -4.23
N GLU A 616 38.46 2.59 -3.45
CA GLU A 616 38.45 1.18 -2.99
C GLU A 616 37.16 0.81 -2.25
N ASN A 617 36.34 1.82 -1.91
CA ASN A 617 35.08 1.73 -1.23
C ASN A 617 33.98 2.41 -2.07
N ASN A 618 33.36 1.62 -2.95
CA ASN A 618 32.34 2.03 -3.93
C ASN A 618 30.96 1.46 -3.57
N PHE A 619 29.92 1.82 -4.35
CA PHE A 619 28.55 1.35 -4.10
C PHE A 619 28.42 -0.19 -4.06
N GLU A 620 29.23 -0.90 -4.86
CA GLU A 620 29.21 -2.37 -4.92
C GLU A 620 29.70 -2.95 -3.59
N THR A 621 30.87 -2.52 -3.12
CA THR A 621 31.44 -2.94 -1.82
C THR A 621 30.52 -2.59 -0.64
N TRP A 622 29.73 -1.52 -0.74
CA TRP A 622 28.78 -1.14 0.31
C TRP A 622 27.60 -2.08 0.43
N THR A 623 27.18 -2.71 -0.66
CA THR A 623 26.01 -3.61 -0.67
C THR A 623 26.38 -5.08 -0.64
N ALA A 624 27.66 -5.40 -0.81
CA ALA A 624 28.17 -6.74 -0.72
C ALA A 624 28.10 -7.29 0.71
N THR A 625 27.95 -8.60 0.83
CA THR A 625 28.00 -9.33 2.10
C THR A 625 28.86 -10.57 1.93
N PRO A 626 29.49 -11.10 3.00
CA PRO A 626 30.29 -12.32 2.91
C PRO A 626 29.53 -13.48 2.24
N VAL A 627 28.25 -13.66 2.57
CA VAL A 627 27.40 -14.70 1.96
C VAL A 627 27.20 -14.48 0.45
N LEU A 628 27.05 -13.23 0.00
CA LEU A 628 26.96 -12.93 -1.44
C LEU A 628 28.29 -13.14 -2.16
N GLU A 629 29.41 -12.92 -1.47
CA GLU A 629 30.75 -13.05 -2.04
C GLU A 629 31.25 -14.49 -2.12
N GLU A 630 30.90 -15.30 -1.13
CA GLU A 630 31.30 -16.71 -1.08
C GLU A 630 30.35 -17.63 -1.87
N ALA A 631 29.22 -17.09 -2.36
CA ALA A 631 28.23 -17.87 -3.09
C ALA A 631 28.73 -18.38 -4.44
N THR A 632 28.51 -19.67 -4.69
CA THR A 632 28.63 -20.29 -6.02
C THR A 632 27.24 -20.33 -6.66
N TYR A 633 27.13 -19.84 -7.89
CA TYR A 633 25.85 -19.80 -8.61
C TYR A 633 25.80 -20.87 -9.72
N PRO A 634 24.71 -21.66 -9.82
CA PRO A 634 24.65 -22.87 -10.63
C PRO A 634 24.70 -22.66 -12.15
N PHE A 635 24.62 -21.43 -12.62
CA PHE A 635 24.66 -21.08 -14.05
C PHE A 635 26.05 -20.62 -14.53
N VAL A 636 27.04 -20.51 -13.63
CA VAL A 636 28.43 -20.16 -13.99
C VAL A 636 29.23 -21.40 -14.45
N GLU A 637 28.79 -22.61 -14.11
CA GLU A 637 29.54 -23.86 -14.35
C GLU A 637 29.47 -24.45 -15.78
N GLY A 638 28.72 -23.87 -16.71
CA GLY A 638 28.33 -24.59 -17.95
C GLY A 638 28.56 -23.88 -19.29
N GLY A 639 29.28 -22.76 -19.33
CA GLY A 639 29.42 -21.93 -20.52
C GLY A 639 30.41 -22.42 -21.58
N TYR A 640 30.47 -23.72 -21.92
CA TYR A 640 31.11 -24.19 -23.17
C TYR A 640 30.74 -25.65 -23.49
N HIS A 641 29.86 -25.85 -24.46
CA HIS A 641 29.81 -27.10 -25.22
C HIS A 641 30.69 -26.92 -26.46
N ASP A 642 31.94 -27.38 -26.40
CA ASP A 642 32.77 -27.58 -27.59
C ASP A 642 32.17 -28.70 -28.44
N ASP A 643 31.32 -28.33 -29.40
CA ASP A 643 31.02 -29.18 -30.55
C ASP A 643 32.08 -28.92 -31.64
N GLU A 644 33.37 -29.23 -31.39
CA GLU A 644 34.39 -29.45 -32.44
C GLU A 644 35.75 -29.87 -31.85
N VAL A 645 35.94 -31.14 -31.46
CA VAL A 645 37.28 -31.75 -31.50
C VAL A 645 37.19 -33.20 -31.98
N ASP A 646 37.83 -33.40 -33.13
CA ASP A 646 38.06 -34.65 -33.84
C ASP A 646 38.76 -35.73 -33.00
N HIS A 647 38.48 -36.98 -33.37
CA HIS A 647 39.00 -38.21 -32.77
C HIS A 647 40.54 -38.29 -32.68
N ALA A 648 41.10 -38.61 -31.50
CA ALA A 648 42.28 -39.47 -31.34
C ALA A 648 42.55 -39.91 -29.88
N GLU A 649 42.56 -41.24 -29.68
CA GLU A 649 43.32 -42.07 -28.71
C GLU A 649 43.69 -41.52 -27.31
N ALA A 650 43.21 -42.19 -26.24
CA ALA A 650 43.99 -43.19 -25.46
C ALA A 650 43.47 -43.40 -24.01
N GLY A 651 43.34 -44.68 -23.62
CA GLY A 651 43.86 -45.18 -22.34
C GLY A 651 42.99 -45.11 -21.08
N ALA A 652 42.37 -46.24 -20.73
CA ALA A 652 41.78 -46.52 -19.43
C ALA A 652 42.78 -46.50 -18.27
N VAL A 653 42.37 -46.05 -17.06
CA VAL A 653 42.52 -46.70 -15.73
C VAL A 653 41.63 -45.92 -14.73
N GLY A 654 40.82 -46.65 -13.94
CA GLY A 654 39.78 -46.06 -13.08
C GLY A 654 40.16 -45.71 -11.64
N THR A 655 39.28 -44.95 -10.99
CA THR A 655 38.86 -45.09 -9.59
C THR A 655 37.57 -44.29 -9.35
N PRO A 656 36.67 -44.73 -8.43
CA PRO A 656 35.36 -44.12 -8.21
C PRO A 656 35.41 -43.07 -7.09
N GLY A 657 34.83 -41.89 -7.33
CA GLY A 657 34.71 -40.83 -6.33
C GLY A 657 35.02 -39.45 -6.90
N GLY A 658 34.24 -38.99 -7.87
CA GLY A 658 34.30 -37.62 -8.37
C GLY A 658 33.32 -36.75 -7.60
N SER A 659 33.80 -36.04 -6.59
CA SER A 659 33.14 -34.81 -6.12
C SER A 659 33.01 -33.88 -7.31
N THR A 660 31.79 -33.49 -7.66
CA THR A 660 31.50 -32.34 -8.52
C THR A 660 32.24 -31.15 -7.93
N GLY A 661 33.35 -30.77 -8.56
CA GLY A 661 34.21 -29.70 -8.10
C GLY A 661 33.54 -28.36 -8.36
N ALA A 662 32.62 -27.98 -7.47
CA ALA A 662 32.12 -26.62 -7.39
C ALA A 662 33.32 -25.68 -7.23
N LEU A 663 33.61 -24.88 -8.25
CA LEU A 663 34.56 -23.78 -8.12
C LEU A 663 33.99 -22.80 -7.07
N ARG A 664 34.64 -22.76 -5.91
CA ARG A 664 34.42 -21.76 -4.87
C ARG A 664 35.04 -20.44 -5.33
N GLY A 665 34.30 -19.35 -5.15
CA GLY A 665 34.87 -18.01 -5.00
C GLY A 665 34.93 -17.19 -6.29
N ALA A 666 34.07 -16.17 -6.33
CA ALA A 666 34.27 -14.93 -7.10
C ALA A 666 33.28 -13.85 -6.62
N GLY A 667 32.15 -14.23 -6.02
CA GLY A 667 31.24 -13.28 -5.40
C GLY A 667 30.60 -12.29 -6.36
N VAL A 668 29.71 -11.44 -5.82
CA VAL A 668 29.10 -10.32 -6.54
C VAL A 668 30.10 -9.15 -6.69
N LEU A 669 31.42 -9.36 -6.78
CA LEU A 669 32.40 -8.27 -6.91
C LEU A 669 33.60 -8.55 -7.84
N ALA A 670 33.78 -9.76 -8.38
CA ALA A 670 34.98 -10.05 -9.16
C ALA A 670 34.89 -9.58 -10.63
N ALA A 671 35.21 -8.31 -10.87
CA ALA A 671 35.86 -7.91 -12.12
C ALA A 671 36.82 -6.74 -11.93
N GLY A 672 38.05 -6.93 -12.41
CA GLY A 672 39.03 -5.87 -12.64
C GLY A 672 39.33 -5.73 -14.15
N PRO A 673 39.79 -4.57 -14.62
CA PRO A 673 39.97 -4.27 -16.04
C PRO A 673 41.23 -4.91 -16.67
N ASP A 674 42.06 -5.60 -15.89
CA ASP A 674 43.32 -6.21 -16.37
C ASP A 674 43.16 -7.63 -16.95
N VAL A 675 41.94 -8.15 -17.10
CA VAL A 675 41.69 -9.55 -17.56
C VAL A 675 41.08 -9.64 -18.97
N LEU A 676 40.99 -8.53 -19.72
CA LEU A 676 40.57 -8.56 -21.14
C LEU A 676 41.72 -8.84 -22.12
N ALA A 677 42.91 -9.19 -21.64
CA ALA A 677 44.07 -9.45 -22.51
C ALA A 677 45.04 -10.52 -21.97
N ALA A 678 44.57 -11.70 -21.57
CA ALA A 678 45.44 -12.87 -21.48
C ALA A 678 44.68 -14.20 -21.50
N ALA A 679 45.14 -15.09 -22.39
CA ALA A 679 44.94 -16.54 -22.42
C ALA A 679 43.63 -17.09 -23.03
N GLU A 680 43.78 -17.71 -24.21
CA GLU A 680 42.99 -18.85 -24.65
C GLU A 680 42.89 -19.86 -23.50
N GLY A 681 41.69 -20.06 -22.95
CA GLY A 681 41.42 -21.03 -21.87
C GLY A 681 40.87 -20.48 -20.55
N ALA A 682 40.49 -19.20 -20.45
CA ALA A 682 39.89 -18.65 -19.24
C ALA A 682 38.37 -18.92 -19.14
N HIS A 683 37.96 -19.44 -17.98
CA HIS A 683 36.58 -19.78 -17.60
C HIS A 683 35.69 -18.52 -17.46
N PRO A 684 34.35 -18.64 -17.59
CA PRO A 684 33.44 -17.51 -17.41
C PRO A 684 33.43 -17.04 -15.94
N GLU A 685 34.11 -15.92 -15.66
CA GLU A 685 34.12 -15.22 -14.38
C GLU A 685 32.95 -14.19 -14.29
N VAL A 686 32.57 -13.81 -13.07
CA VAL A 686 31.24 -13.28 -12.68
C VAL A 686 30.86 -11.87 -13.23
N LEU A 687 29.56 -11.59 -13.13
CA LEU A 687 28.63 -10.72 -13.87
C LEU A 687 28.58 -9.21 -13.52
N HIS A 688 29.69 -8.48 -13.54
CA HIS A 688 29.72 -7.01 -13.69
C HIS A 688 31.19 -6.59 -13.77
N GLY A 689 31.54 -5.80 -14.78
CA GLY A 689 32.85 -5.16 -14.88
C GLY A 689 33.03 -4.11 -13.77
N PRO A 690 34.27 -3.69 -13.44
CA PRO A 690 34.45 -2.45 -12.68
C PRO A 690 33.68 -1.33 -13.39
N PRO A 691 33.19 -0.28 -12.70
CA PRO A 691 32.43 0.78 -13.35
C PRO A 691 33.25 1.34 -14.52
N SER A 692 32.85 0.95 -15.73
CA SER A 692 33.61 1.16 -16.95
C SER A 692 32.72 1.86 -17.96
N TRP A 693 33.33 2.70 -18.79
CA TRP A 693 32.59 3.43 -19.80
C TRP A 693 32.26 2.49 -20.96
N HIS A 694 31.07 1.91 -20.94
CA HIS A 694 30.49 1.19 -22.07
C HIS A 694 30.01 2.19 -23.13
N LEU A 695 30.96 2.73 -23.89
CA LEU A 695 30.71 3.82 -24.86
C LEU A 695 29.67 3.45 -25.93
N ASP A 696 29.54 2.17 -26.25
CA ASP A 696 28.54 1.60 -27.14
C ASP A 696 27.13 1.67 -26.53
N VAL A 697 26.95 1.22 -25.28
CA VAL A 697 25.67 1.30 -24.55
C VAL A 697 25.28 2.76 -24.32
N LEU A 698 26.24 3.59 -23.88
CA LEU A 698 26.07 5.04 -23.72
C LEU A 698 25.63 5.70 -25.05
N GLY A 699 26.28 5.35 -26.16
CA GLY A 699 25.96 5.89 -27.47
C GLY A 699 24.53 5.56 -27.91
N LEU A 700 24.10 4.31 -27.71
CA LEU A 700 22.74 3.85 -28.00
C LEU A 700 21.70 4.50 -27.07
N ALA A 701 21.97 4.57 -25.77
CA ALA A 701 21.10 5.21 -24.79
C ALA A 701 20.92 6.71 -25.08
N LEU A 702 22.01 7.41 -25.42
CA LEU A 702 21.96 8.83 -25.79
C LEU A 702 21.20 9.05 -27.11
N LEU A 703 21.38 8.17 -28.09
CA LEU A 703 20.61 8.23 -29.34
C LEU A 703 19.11 7.98 -29.09
N ALA A 704 18.76 7.02 -28.23
CA ALA A 704 17.39 6.79 -27.80
C ALA A 704 16.81 8.03 -27.08
N PHE A 705 17.59 8.65 -26.18
CA PHE A 705 17.19 9.87 -25.49
C PHE A 705 16.93 11.03 -26.46
N LEU A 706 17.91 11.36 -27.33
CA LEU A 706 17.82 12.48 -28.26
C LEU A 706 16.68 12.30 -29.27
N SER A 707 16.50 11.08 -29.78
CA SER A 707 15.40 10.78 -30.71
C SER A 707 14.03 10.89 -30.03
N ALA A 708 13.89 10.43 -28.79
CA ALA A 708 12.66 10.58 -28.01
C ALA A 708 12.31 12.05 -27.74
N VAL A 709 13.30 12.85 -27.31
CA VAL A 709 13.11 14.29 -27.08
C VAL A 709 12.75 15.02 -28.38
N ALA A 710 13.44 14.72 -29.49
CA ALA A 710 13.15 15.32 -30.79
C ALA A 710 11.73 14.98 -31.26
N LEU A 711 11.29 13.73 -31.06
CA LEU A 711 9.93 13.31 -31.39
C LEU A 711 8.89 13.99 -30.50
N ALA A 712 9.13 14.09 -29.20
CA ALA A 712 8.25 14.79 -28.27
C ALA A 712 8.16 16.29 -28.63
N TRP A 713 9.29 16.94 -28.94
CA TRP A 713 9.31 18.32 -29.40
C TRP A 713 8.54 18.52 -30.70
N LYS A 714 8.67 17.61 -31.67
CA LYS A 714 7.91 17.66 -32.92
C LYS A 714 6.40 17.68 -32.70
N PHE A 715 5.90 16.95 -31.70
CA PHE A 715 4.48 16.82 -31.43
C PHE A 715 3.93 17.84 -30.43
N TYR A 716 4.71 18.22 -29.43
CA TYR A 716 4.26 19.01 -28.27
C TYR A 716 5.07 20.32 -28.07
N GLY A 717 6.10 20.57 -28.88
CA GLY A 717 6.98 21.75 -28.74
C GLY A 717 6.28 23.09 -29.03
N GLN A 718 5.16 23.05 -29.75
CA GLN A 718 4.31 24.24 -29.99
C GLN A 718 3.23 24.44 -28.90
N GLY A 719 3.25 23.63 -27.83
CA GLY A 719 2.22 23.60 -26.81
C GLY A 719 1.26 22.41 -27.00
N GLN A 720 0.08 22.49 -26.39
CA GLN A 720 -0.93 21.44 -26.49
C GLN A 720 -1.46 21.35 -27.94
N PRO A 721 -1.30 20.21 -28.63
CA PRO A 721 -1.81 20.05 -29.98
C PRO A 721 -3.34 20.01 -29.99
N ALA A 722 -3.95 20.48 -31.08
CA ALA A 722 -5.42 20.49 -31.23
C ALA A 722 -6.04 19.09 -31.16
N GLU A 723 -5.32 18.07 -31.64
CA GLU A 723 -5.64 16.65 -31.43
C GLU A 723 -4.40 15.96 -30.87
N ASP A 724 -4.54 15.24 -29.74
CA ASP A 724 -3.41 14.49 -29.17
C ASP A 724 -2.95 13.42 -30.20
N PRO A 725 -1.66 13.43 -30.61
CA PRO A 725 -1.12 12.47 -31.56
C PRO A 725 -1.33 11.01 -31.16
N THR A 726 -1.48 10.72 -29.86
CA THR A 726 -1.76 9.38 -29.38
C THR A 726 -3.07 8.83 -29.91
N PHE A 727 -4.08 9.66 -30.24
CA PHE A 727 -5.33 9.20 -30.87
C PHE A 727 -5.14 8.67 -32.30
N LYS A 728 -4.08 9.08 -32.98
CA LYS A 728 -3.77 8.61 -34.35
C LYS A 728 -3.22 7.19 -34.38
N MET A 729 -2.91 6.60 -33.22
CA MET A 729 -2.46 5.19 -33.10
C MET A 729 -3.63 4.19 -33.18
N GLY A 730 -4.89 4.65 -33.28
CA GLY A 730 -6.05 3.83 -33.57
C GLY A 730 -6.37 2.80 -32.48
N ALA A 731 -6.30 1.51 -32.82
CA ALA A 731 -6.61 0.42 -31.88
C ALA A 731 -5.65 0.38 -30.67
N LEU A 732 -4.38 0.75 -30.87
CA LEU A 732 -3.39 0.75 -29.81
C LEU A 732 -3.74 1.76 -28.71
N THR A 733 -4.24 2.94 -29.07
CA THR A 733 -4.72 3.94 -28.11
C THR A 733 -5.83 3.38 -27.23
N LYS A 734 -6.81 2.68 -27.83
CA LYS A 734 -7.92 2.08 -27.07
C LYS A 734 -7.42 1.04 -26.06
N VAL A 735 -6.44 0.22 -26.44
CA VAL A 735 -5.84 -0.79 -25.56
C VAL A 735 -5.06 -0.13 -24.41
N LEU A 736 -4.27 0.90 -24.71
CA LEU A 736 -3.47 1.60 -23.70
C LEU A 736 -4.35 2.40 -22.73
N VAL A 737 -5.38 3.09 -23.23
CA VAL A 737 -6.37 3.81 -22.41
C VAL A 737 -7.14 2.84 -21.52
N ALA A 738 -7.50 1.66 -22.05
CA ALA A 738 -8.12 0.59 -21.27
C ALA A 738 -7.13 -0.17 -20.37
N LYS A 739 -5.85 0.25 -20.28
CA LYS A 739 -4.80 -0.39 -19.47
C LYS A 739 -4.69 -1.91 -19.75
N TYR A 740 -4.70 -2.28 -21.03
CA TYR A 740 -4.72 -3.67 -21.52
C TYR A 740 -5.99 -4.47 -21.16
N GLY A 741 -7.03 -3.81 -20.65
CA GLY A 741 -8.23 -4.46 -20.12
C GLY A 741 -8.00 -5.20 -18.80
N LEU A 742 -6.85 -5.02 -18.16
CA LEU A 742 -6.50 -5.74 -16.92
C LEU A 742 -7.36 -5.31 -15.73
N ASP A 743 -7.75 -4.03 -15.67
CA ASP A 743 -8.71 -3.52 -14.69
C ASP A 743 -10.07 -4.24 -14.81
N THR A 744 -10.62 -4.27 -16.03
CA THR A 744 -11.90 -4.93 -16.31
C THR A 744 -11.82 -6.44 -16.11
N PHE A 745 -10.72 -7.06 -16.54
CA PHE A 745 -10.50 -8.50 -16.37
C PHE A 745 -10.45 -8.88 -14.89
N GLY A 746 -9.63 -8.20 -14.10
CA GLY A 746 -9.52 -8.45 -12.66
C GLY A 746 -10.86 -8.25 -11.96
N TYR A 747 -11.57 -7.17 -12.26
CA TYR A 747 -12.87 -6.92 -11.64
C TYR A 747 -13.91 -7.98 -12.02
N ARG A 748 -14.08 -8.27 -13.32
CA ARG A 748 -15.15 -9.15 -13.81
C ARG A 748 -14.91 -10.63 -13.51
N TYR A 749 -13.67 -11.10 -13.60
CA TYR A 749 -13.36 -12.52 -13.51
C TYR A 749 -12.75 -12.93 -12.18
N VAL A 750 -12.21 -11.99 -11.40
CA VAL A 750 -11.67 -12.29 -10.06
C VAL A 750 -12.59 -11.72 -8.98
N VAL A 751 -12.85 -10.41 -8.99
CA VAL A 751 -13.57 -9.75 -7.90
C VAL A 751 -15.05 -10.15 -7.86
N VAL A 752 -15.78 -10.06 -8.97
CA VAL A 752 -17.23 -10.34 -9.01
C VAL A 752 -17.55 -11.77 -8.55
N PRO A 753 -16.92 -12.84 -9.06
CA PRO A 753 -17.24 -14.20 -8.63
C PRO A 753 -16.93 -14.45 -7.15
N VAL A 754 -15.82 -13.92 -6.64
CA VAL A 754 -15.44 -14.06 -5.23
C VAL A 754 -16.40 -13.27 -4.33
N ARG A 755 -16.71 -12.02 -4.68
CA ARG A 755 -17.68 -11.19 -3.96
C ARG A 755 -19.03 -11.87 -3.89
N ASP A 756 -19.54 -12.38 -5.01
CA ASP A 756 -20.87 -12.98 -5.07
C ASP A 756 -20.93 -14.26 -4.22
N GLN A 757 -19.87 -15.08 -4.24
CA GLN A 757 -19.77 -16.25 -3.35
C GLN A 757 -19.70 -15.86 -1.87
N LEU A 758 -18.88 -14.86 -1.52
CA LEU A 758 -18.77 -14.36 -0.14
C LEU A 758 -20.07 -13.72 0.33
N ALA A 759 -20.79 -13.01 -0.53
CA ALA A 759 -22.09 -12.41 -0.22
C ALA A 759 -23.14 -13.49 0.06
N VAL A 760 -23.18 -14.55 -0.75
CA VAL A 760 -24.05 -15.71 -0.50
C VAL A 760 -23.67 -16.42 0.80
N TRP A 761 -22.38 -16.63 1.05
CA TRP A 761 -21.90 -17.23 2.29
C TRP A 761 -22.27 -16.38 3.51
N ALA A 762 -21.98 -15.08 3.49
CA ALA A 762 -22.28 -14.16 4.58
C ALA A 762 -23.78 -14.08 4.85
N SER A 763 -24.61 -14.03 3.80
CA SER A 763 -26.06 -14.07 3.89
C SER A 763 -26.55 -15.36 4.55
N ARG A 764 -26.01 -16.53 4.17
CA ARG A 764 -26.33 -17.81 4.82
C ARG A 764 -25.84 -17.86 6.26
N SER A 765 -24.62 -17.44 6.55
CA SER A 765 -24.08 -17.43 7.91
C SER A 765 -24.88 -16.53 8.84
N SER A 766 -25.32 -15.37 8.36
CA SER A 766 -26.20 -14.46 9.10
C SER A 766 -27.58 -15.08 9.31
N ASN A 767 -28.28 -15.41 8.23
CA ASN A 767 -29.69 -15.79 8.27
C ASN A 767 -29.93 -17.22 8.79
N GLU A 768 -28.95 -18.12 8.65
CA GLU A 768 -29.09 -19.51 9.09
C GLU A 768 -28.23 -19.84 10.32
N GLY A 769 -27.05 -19.22 10.45
CA GLY A 769 -26.15 -19.51 11.57
C GLY A 769 -26.51 -18.69 12.80
N LEU A 770 -26.37 -17.37 12.68
CA LEU A 770 -26.56 -16.44 13.80
C LEU A 770 -28.01 -16.43 14.28
N ASP A 771 -28.99 -16.38 13.36
CA ASP A 771 -30.40 -16.38 13.75
C ASP A 771 -30.81 -17.66 14.49
N ARG A 772 -30.27 -18.83 14.11
CA ARG A 772 -30.54 -20.08 14.83
C ARG A 772 -29.93 -20.09 16.22
N ILE A 773 -28.72 -19.53 16.39
CA ILE A 773 -28.09 -19.40 17.71
C ILE A 773 -28.92 -18.47 18.59
N VAL A 774 -29.28 -17.29 18.08
CA VAL A 774 -30.10 -16.30 18.82
C VAL A 774 -31.46 -16.90 19.18
N ALA A 775 -32.13 -17.58 18.25
CA ALA A 775 -33.39 -18.27 18.51
C ALA A 775 -33.22 -19.40 19.56
N GLY A 776 -32.12 -20.15 19.51
CA GLY A 776 -31.79 -21.19 20.48
C GLY A 776 -31.59 -20.64 21.90
N VAL A 777 -30.85 -19.53 22.04
CA VAL A 777 -30.68 -18.83 23.31
C VAL A 777 -32.02 -18.30 23.84
N GLY A 778 -32.85 -17.74 22.96
CA GLY A 778 -34.21 -17.30 23.32
C GLY A 778 -35.07 -18.45 23.84
N ALA A 779 -35.04 -19.60 23.16
CA ALA A 779 -35.78 -20.80 23.58
C ALA A 779 -35.28 -21.35 24.93
N ALA A 780 -33.97 -21.41 25.14
CA ALA A 780 -33.38 -21.85 26.40
C ALA A 780 -33.75 -20.91 27.57
N THR A 781 -33.70 -19.60 27.33
CA THR A 781 -34.09 -18.58 28.33
C THR A 781 -35.56 -18.74 28.71
N ARG A 782 -36.43 -18.95 27.72
CA ARG A 782 -37.86 -19.21 27.95
C ARG A 782 -38.07 -20.48 28.77
N ALA A 783 -37.37 -21.57 28.43
CA ALA A 783 -37.47 -22.83 29.16
C ALA A 783 -37.00 -22.69 30.63
N ALA A 784 -35.90 -21.97 30.86
CA ALA A 784 -35.40 -21.69 32.21
C ALA A 784 -36.38 -20.83 33.03
N ALA A 785 -36.99 -19.81 32.42
CA ALA A 785 -38.02 -18.98 33.06
C ALA A 785 -39.26 -19.82 33.43
N THR A 786 -39.74 -20.66 32.51
CA THR A 786 -40.87 -21.57 32.77
C THR A 786 -40.53 -22.57 33.88
N SER A 787 -39.33 -23.16 33.87
CA SER A 787 -38.91 -24.09 34.92
C SER A 787 -38.80 -23.40 36.28
N THR A 788 -38.30 -22.16 36.33
CA THR A 788 -38.23 -21.38 37.57
C THR A 788 -39.63 -21.14 38.13
N TYR A 789 -40.57 -20.72 37.28
CA TYR A 789 -41.96 -20.50 37.71
C TYR A 789 -42.65 -21.81 38.15
N GLU A 790 -42.62 -22.85 37.32
CA GLU A 790 -43.39 -24.08 37.61
C GLU A 790 -42.79 -24.95 38.72
N VAL A 791 -41.46 -24.95 38.87
CA VAL A 791 -40.78 -25.81 39.84
C VAL A 791 -40.47 -25.05 41.11
N LEU A 792 -39.74 -23.94 41.02
CA LEU A 792 -39.29 -23.22 42.21
C LEU A 792 -40.47 -22.51 42.89
N ASP A 793 -41.22 -21.72 42.14
CA ASP A 793 -42.31 -20.91 42.71
C ASP A 793 -43.49 -21.80 43.12
N GLN A 794 -44.08 -22.50 42.14
CA GLN A 794 -45.33 -23.26 42.38
C GLN A 794 -45.15 -24.52 43.25
N ARG A 795 -44.03 -25.25 43.12
CA ARG A 795 -43.86 -26.52 43.86
C ARG A 795 -43.03 -26.40 45.13
N VAL A 796 -41.96 -25.59 45.13
CA VAL A 796 -41.07 -25.50 46.29
C VAL A 796 -41.56 -24.43 47.26
N ILE A 797 -41.77 -23.19 46.79
CA ILE A 797 -42.18 -22.08 47.66
C ILE A 797 -43.63 -22.29 48.13
N ASP A 798 -44.58 -22.33 47.20
CA ASP A 798 -46.01 -22.51 47.54
C ASP A 798 -46.27 -23.88 48.17
N GLY A 799 -45.63 -24.94 47.69
CA GLY A 799 -45.72 -26.27 48.28
C GLY A 799 -45.18 -26.31 49.71
N GLY A 800 -44.09 -25.59 50.02
CA GLY A 800 -43.54 -25.46 51.37
C GLY A 800 -44.49 -24.73 52.33
N VAL A 801 -45.07 -23.61 51.89
CA VAL A 801 -46.04 -22.85 52.68
C VAL A 801 -47.30 -23.68 52.96
N ASN A 802 -47.85 -24.34 51.94
CA ASN A 802 -49.00 -25.23 52.08
C ASN A 802 -48.68 -26.42 53.00
N GLY A 803 -47.49 -27.01 52.87
CA GLY A 803 -47.02 -28.08 53.73
C GLY A 803 -46.91 -27.67 55.21
N ALA A 804 -46.38 -26.47 55.48
CA ALA A 804 -46.32 -25.92 56.82
C ALA A 804 -47.74 -25.75 57.41
N ALA A 805 -48.67 -25.19 56.64
CA ALA A 805 -50.06 -25.04 57.06
C ALA A 805 -50.74 -26.39 57.36
N LEU A 806 -50.54 -27.39 56.49
CA LEU A 806 -51.06 -28.75 56.67
C LEU A 806 -50.47 -29.44 57.91
N SER A 807 -49.17 -29.25 58.17
CA SER A 807 -48.50 -29.81 59.35
C SER A 807 -49.03 -29.22 60.66
N ALA A 808 -49.26 -27.90 60.69
CA ALA A 808 -49.83 -27.21 61.83
C ALA A 808 -51.27 -27.68 62.10
N ALA A 809 -52.06 -27.84 61.04
CA ALA A 809 -53.41 -28.40 61.13
C ALA A 809 -53.42 -29.83 61.69
N TRP A 810 -52.50 -30.69 61.21
CA TRP A 810 -52.34 -32.06 61.69
C TRP A 810 -51.97 -32.14 63.17
N TRP A 811 -50.98 -31.34 63.60
CA TRP A 811 -50.57 -31.29 65.02
C TRP A 811 -51.67 -30.76 65.93
N SER A 812 -52.42 -29.75 65.47
CA SER A 812 -53.58 -29.22 66.19
C SER A 812 -54.64 -30.30 66.42
N ASP A 813 -54.97 -31.09 65.40
CA ASP A 813 -55.93 -32.19 65.54
C ASP A 813 -55.44 -33.26 66.53
N ARG A 814 -54.13 -33.58 66.51
CA ARG A 814 -53.56 -34.57 67.44
C ARG A 814 -53.51 -34.06 68.88
N LEU A 815 -53.13 -32.80 69.09
CA LEU A 815 -53.08 -32.16 70.41
C LEU A 815 -54.47 -32.04 71.03
N LYS A 816 -55.51 -31.72 70.25
CA LYS A 816 -56.90 -31.69 70.72
C LYS A 816 -57.32 -33.02 71.34
N ARG A 817 -56.86 -34.15 70.77
CA ARG A 817 -57.18 -35.50 71.28
C ARG A 817 -56.44 -35.87 72.57
N LEU A 818 -55.41 -35.13 73.00
CA LEU A 818 -54.75 -35.34 74.30
C LEU A 818 -55.58 -34.82 75.47
N GLN A 819 -56.46 -33.85 75.22
CA GLN A 819 -57.43 -33.38 76.22
C GLN A 819 -58.62 -34.35 76.26
N SER A 820 -58.46 -35.50 76.92
CA SER A 820 -59.51 -36.52 76.98
C SER A 820 -60.67 -36.20 77.94
N GLY A 821 -60.59 -35.09 78.68
CA GLY A 821 -61.60 -34.67 79.68
C GLY A 821 -61.58 -35.51 80.97
N ASP A 822 -60.74 -36.54 81.04
CA ASP A 822 -60.60 -37.43 82.18
C ASP A 822 -59.54 -36.88 83.15
N VAL A 823 -60.01 -36.36 84.28
CA VAL A 823 -59.16 -35.74 85.31
C VAL A 823 -58.13 -36.74 85.86
N GLN A 824 -58.44 -38.04 85.88
CA GLN A 824 -57.51 -39.06 86.38
C GLN A 824 -56.30 -39.21 85.46
N ARG A 825 -56.50 -39.12 84.14
CA ARG A 825 -55.39 -39.14 83.16
C ARG A 825 -54.50 -37.92 83.28
N TYR A 826 -55.06 -36.75 83.58
CA TYR A 826 -54.27 -35.54 83.83
C TYR A 826 -53.46 -35.63 85.11
N ALA A 827 -54.05 -36.15 86.20
CA ALA A 827 -53.32 -36.40 87.44
C ALA A 827 -52.17 -37.41 87.22
N GLY A 828 -52.43 -38.49 86.48
CA GLY A 828 -51.42 -39.46 86.08
C GLY A 828 -50.29 -38.84 85.24
N ALA A 829 -50.62 -37.99 84.27
CA ALA A 829 -49.64 -37.29 83.44
C ALA A 829 -48.80 -36.30 84.24
N ILE A 830 -49.37 -35.60 85.23
CA ILE A 830 -48.63 -34.69 86.13
C ILE A 830 -47.65 -35.48 87.00
N VAL A 831 -48.10 -36.60 87.59
CA VAL A 831 -47.21 -37.44 88.41
C VAL A 831 -46.11 -38.06 87.56
N ALA A 832 -46.45 -38.62 86.39
CA ALA A 832 -45.47 -39.15 85.44
C ALA A 832 -44.49 -38.06 84.97
N GLY A 833 -44.98 -36.87 84.64
CA GLY A 833 -44.16 -35.72 84.27
C GLY A 833 -43.23 -35.27 85.40
N THR A 834 -43.70 -35.30 86.65
CA THR A 834 -42.89 -35.00 87.83
C THR A 834 -41.82 -36.07 88.04
N ILE A 835 -42.16 -37.36 87.90
CA ILE A 835 -41.20 -38.46 87.99
C ILE A 835 -40.15 -38.35 86.87
N VAL A 836 -40.56 -38.06 85.64
CA VAL A 836 -39.65 -37.86 84.51
C VAL A 836 -38.75 -36.65 84.75
N LEU A 837 -39.26 -35.54 85.28
CA LEU A 837 -38.45 -34.38 85.65
C LEU A 837 -37.46 -34.70 86.78
N VAL A 838 -37.89 -35.43 87.81
CA VAL A 838 -37.02 -35.85 88.92
C VAL A 838 -35.96 -36.83 88.43
N LEU A 839 -36.31 -37.79 87.57
CA LEU A 839 -35.36 -38.73 86.96
C LEU A 839 -34.41 -38.02 86.01
N ALA A 840 -34.90 -37.11 85.16
CA ALA A 840 -34.05 -36.30 84.28
C ALA A 840 -33.10 -35.43 85.09
N PHE A 841 -33.56 -34.85 86.20
CA PHE A 841 -32.71 -34.09 87.13
C PHE A 841 -31.72 -34.97 87.89
N ALA A 842 -32.12 -36.19 88.27
CA ALA A 842 -31.25 -37.16 88.94
C ALA A 842 -30.22 -37.79 88.00
N VAL A 843 -30.54 -37.94 86.71
CA VAL A 843 -29.59 -38.38 85.66
C VAL A 843 -28.67 -37.23 85.24
N ALA A 844 -29.12 -35.98 85.36
CA ALA A 844 -28.30 -34.79 85.10
C ALA A 844 -27.39 -34.38 86.27
N ARG A 845 -27.49 -35.03 87.44
CA ARG A 845 -26.58 -34.89 88.60
C ARG A 845 -25.67 -36.10 88.70
#